data_AF-A0A502F6L5-F1
#
_entry.id   AF-A0A502F6L5-F1
#
_cell.length_a   1.000
_cell.length_b   1.000
_cell.length_c   1.000
_cell.angle_alpha   90.00
_cell.angle_beta   90.00
_cell.angle_gamma   90.00
#
_symmetry.space_group_name_H-M   'P 1'
#
loop_
_entity.id
_entity.type
_entity.pdbx_description
1 polymer ?
#
loop_
_entity_poly.entity_id
_entity_poly.type
_entity_poly.pdbx_seq_one_letter_code
_entity_poly.pdbx_strand_id
1 'polypeptide(L)'
;MTPRAAQGLARGEVLAQEGVLAVTRRRAPVPGTPPGANARDEEDVFVAVFDDGSVAAFNGHVDLGTGIRTALTQIVAEELDVRLDAVTVVLGDTARTPDQGPTIASETIQIAAVPLRQAAAGARRALLAMAAARLGTEALAVAEGVVSDAAGRRLSYGELLCGARAILPLDGDAPLKPVGSYRLVGQPVPRADIPAKATGGLTFVHDMRVPRMLHGRVVRPPYAGLDSGAFVGRSLLSVDRNSVAHIPGLVEVVVLGDFVGVVAEREEEAARAARDLRVAWRAFSAPAGLDDVETALRRNPSTRRVLKETGDVDGALAGAAKRMPRTYSWPYQMHASIGPSCALADFAEGALRVWSGTQNPHMLRADLARLMDLPEARIEVTRMEAAGCYGRNCADDVSGDAALLSRAVGRPVRVQLTREQEHLWEPKGAAQLIDVDGGLDAAGNPVAYDFVSRYPSNDAPLLALLLTGAVEPSPAVLGMGDRTAIPPYDYPAMRIAVEDMPPIVRASWMRGVSALPSTFAHESYIDELAAEAGVDPVEYRLRLLKEERAAALVRAVAERAGWEPRTGPRRTGEGDILRGQGFAYALYVHSKFPGYGAAWAAWVAEVEVNRRTGEVVATRIVAGHDAGLMINPDGVRHQVHGNVIQATSRALKERVPFEDGIVAAREWGGYPILDFREVPAVEVMMMPRPEEPPLGAGESASVPGAAAIANALFDATGVRFRRAPFTPEVILAGLEPAAPPPPPRRRWFRGLGGVLGGLAVGAAAALGWAAALAPVQPPGAEAFPAAQLERGRLLAAAGNCAACHTAPDGVVNAGGRGVATPFGTIWSTNLTPDPETGIGTWSFAAFERAMRQGIGRDGRHLYPAFPYTAFAGMTEGDLLALYAHLMAQPPVRSVVPETRLAFPFNLRPLLAGWNLLFHRPGVIEPDPARTAAWNRGRYLVDAVGHCGACHTPRNALGAERRGAALAGGFAGGWEAPALDGSSRAPLAWSEADLFDYLRTGHSPRHGVAAGPMAPVVAGLGALPDADIRAMAHYLAALHPAAAGPAVAPAPDAAAWGAGEGARLFEGACAACHGGGAQDGPEVALAVSTALHSDHPDNLLRVILEGIPSVIPGHGAMPGFGDSLSDRQVEALAAHLRGRFAPGRPAWQDLGGRLRHLRATAR
;
A
#
# COMPACT_ATOMS: atom_id res chain seq x y z
N MET A 1 -28.65 -26.68 -25.63
CA MET A 1 -28.90 -25.26 -25.98
C MET A 1 -28.70 -24.43 -24.73
N THR A 2 -28.18 -23.20 -24.85
CA THR A 2 -28.08 -22.27 -23.72
C THR A 2 -29.49 -21.89 -23.25
N PRO A 3 -29.84 -22.06 -21.97
CA PRO A 3 -31.14 -21.66 -21.45
C PRO A 3 -31.48 -20.22 -21.83
N ARG A 4 -32.74 -19.94 -22.14
CA ARG A 4 -33.18 -18.60 -22.58
C ARG A 4 -32.83 -17.52 -21.57
N ALA A 5 -32.96 -17.80 -20.28
CA ALA A 5 -32.54 -16.91 -19.20
C ALA A 5 -31.04 -16.53 -19.21
N ALA A 6 -30.18 -17.36 -19.82
CA ALA A 6 -28.73 -17.15 -19.88
C ALA A 6 -28.24 -16.53 -21.20
N GLN A 7 -29.13 -16.18 -22.14
CA GLN A 7 -28.78 -15.66 -23.47
C GLN A 7 -28.36 -14.18 -23.47
N GLY A 8 -28.37 -13.49 -22.33
CA GLY A 8 -27.92 -12.09 -22.25
C GLY A 8 -28.89 -11.06 -22.83
N LEU A 9 -30.16 -11.43 -23.02
CA LEU A 9 -31.18 -10.57 -23.64
C LEU A 9 -31.36 -9.23 -22.89
N ALA A 10 -31.49 -8.15 -23.66
CA ALA A 10 -31.88 -6.82 -23.19
C ALA A 10 -33.36 -6.79 -22.78
N ARG A 11 -33.79 -5.78 -21.99
CA ARG A 11 -35.18 -5.71 -21.48
C ARG A 11 -36.21 -5.78 -22.61
N GLY A 12 -36.03 -4.97 -23.66
CA GLY A 12 -36.95 -4.96 -24.81
C GLY A 12 -37.01 -6.30 -25.53
N GLU A 13 -35.89 -7.02 -25.62
CA GLU A 13 -35.82 -8.34 -26.26
C GLU A 13 -36.53 -9.40 -25.41
N VAL A 14 -36.39 -9.36 -24.08
CA VAL A 14 -37.14 -10.22 -23.16
C VAL A 14 -38.64 -10.01 -23.33
N LEU A 15 -39.09 -8.74 -23.38
CA LEU A 15 -40.51 -8.41 -23.52
C LEU A 15 -41.07 -8.76 -24.90
N ALA A 16 -40.23 -8.86 -25.93
CA ALA A 16 -40.63 -9.23 -27.29
C ALA A 16 -40.68 -10.75 -27.53
N GLN A 17 -40.13 -11.57 -26.63
CA GLN A 17 -40.12 -13.02 -26.77
C GLN A 17 -41.55 -13.61 -26.80
N GLU A 18 -41.75 -14.66 -27.59
CA GLU A 18 -42.84 -15.63 -27.39
C GLU A 18 -42.44 -16.66 -26.33
N GLY A 19 -43.41 -17.28 -25.67
CA GLY A 19 -43.14 -18.27 -24.63
C GLY A 19 -42.58 -17.66 -23.35
N VAL A 20 -43.07 -16.48 -22.96
CA VAL A 20 -42.54 -15.74 -21.81
C VAL A 20 -43.67 -15.21 -20.92
N LEU A 21 -43.45 -15.30 -19.61
CA LEU A 21 -44.15 -14.52 -18.61
C LEU A 21 -43.16 -13.57 -17.94
N ALA A 22 -43.37 -12.26 -18.06
CA ALA A 22 -42.52 -11.25 -17.44
C ALA A 22 -43.33 -10.38 -16.48
N VAL A 23 -42.74 -10.06 -15.33
CA VAL A 23 -43.30 -9.12 -14.35
C VAL A 23 -42.51 -7.82 -14.39
N THR A 24 -43.21 -6.71 -14.63
CA THR A 24 -42.60 -5.42 -14.94
C THR A 24 -43.14 -4.29 -14.09
N ARG A 25 -42.37 -3.21 -13.99
CA ARG A 25 -42.85 -1.94 -13.43
C ARG A 25 -42.41 -0.81 -14.35
N ARG A 26 -43.34 0.07 -14.70
CA ARG A 26 -42.99 1.31 -15.41
C ARG A 26 -42.00 2.11 -14.56
N ARG A 27 -40.85 2.44 -15.13
CA ARG A 27 -39.80 3.18 -14.44
C ARG A 27 -40.31 4.56 -14.00
N ALA A 28 -40.07 4.91 -12.74
CA ALA A 28 -40.36 6.24 -12.24
C ALA A 28 -39.33 7.25 -12.80
N PRO A 29 -39.72 8.49 -13.13
CA PRO A 29 -38.76 9.52 -13.53
C PRO A 29 -37.71 9.76 -12.44
N VAL A 30 -36.43 9.82 -12.81
CA VAL A 30 -35.34 10.15 -11.87
C VAL A 30 -35.46 11.63 -11.44
N PRO A 31 -35.58 11.94 -10.13
CA PRO A 31 -35.62 13.31 -9.65
C PRO A 31 -34.37 14.11 -10.08
N GLY A 32 -34.57 15.31 -10.63
CA GLY A 32 -33.46 16.19 -11.06
C GLY A 32 -33.00 16.00 -12.50
N THR A 33 -33.61 15.09 -13.27
CA THR A 33 -33.39 15.01 -14.73
C THR A 33 -34.37 15.91 -15.50
N PRO A 34 -33.96 16.54 -16.62
CA PRO A 34 -34.87 17.29 -17.47
C PRO A 34 -36.05 16.41 -17.93
N PRO A 35 -37.28 16.96 -18.05
CA PRO A 35 -38.41 16.23 -18.62
C PRO A 35 -38.03 15.65 -20.00
N GLY A 36 -38.10 14.33 -20.15
CA GLY A 36 -37.73 13.63 -21.39
C GLY A 36 -36.27 13.18 -21.52
N ALA A 37 -35.37 13.48 -20.57
CA ALA A 37 -34.02 12.91 -20.56
C ALA A 37 -34.02 11.38 -20.39
N ASN A 38 -35.09 10.85 -19.79
CA ASN A 38 -35.41 9.43 -19.66
C ASN A 38 -36.48 8.97 -20.68
N ALA A 39 -36.64 9.63 -21.83
CA ALA A 39 -37.73 9.38 -22.80
C ALA A 39 -37.69 8.04 -23.54
N ARG A 40 -37.03 7.02 -22.98
CA ARG A 40 -37.52 5.67 -23.21
C ARG A 40 -38.48 5.36 -22.05
N ASP A 41 -39.77 5.32 -22.36
CA ASP A 41 -40.80 4.68 -21.53
C ASP A 41 -40.43 3.20 -21.31
N GLU A 42 -39.40 2.93 -20.49
CA GLU A 42 -38.87 1.59 -20.26
C GLU A 42 -39.60 0.95 -19.08
N GLU A 43 -40.16 -0.22 -19.34
CA GLU A 43 -40.61 -1.18 -18.34
C GLU A 43 -39.38 -1.85 -17.72
N ASP A 44 -39.17 -1.65 -16.43
CA ASP A 44 -38.17 -2.42 -15.68
C ASP A 44 -38.70 -3.85 -15.50
N VAL A 45 -37.90 -4.84 -15.91
CA VAL A 45 -38.23 -6.27 -15.72
C VAL A 45 -37.63 -6.74 -14.40
N PHE A 46 -38.41 -7.45 -13.58
CA PHE A 46 -37.91 -8.04 -12.32
C PHE A 46 -37.71 -9.54 -12.44
N VAL A 47 -38.70 -10.24 -12.99
CA VAL A 47 -38.69 -11.70 -13.19
C VAL A 47 -39.24 -12.01 -14.58
N ALA A 48 -38.59 -12.92 -15.30
CA ALA A 48 -39.09 -13.51 -16.53
C ALA A 48 -38.98 -15.05 -16.47
N VAL A 49 -40.08 -15.75 -16.71
CA VAL A 49 -40.15 -17.22 -16.81
C VAL A 49 -40.33 -17.57 -18.28
N PHE A 50 -39.54 -18.51 -18.78
CA PHE A 50 -39.55 -18.93 -20.18
C PHE A 50 -40.17 -20.33 -20.37
N ASP A 51 -40.63 -20.60 -21.58
CA ASP A 51 -41.21 -21.88 -22.01
C ASP A 51 -40.22 -23.06 -22.01
N ASP A 52 -38.91 -22.81 -21.93
CA ASP A 52 -37.87 -23.82 -21.70
C ASP A 52 -37.68 -24.15 -20.21
N GLY A 53 -38.48 -23.54 -19.33
CA GLY A 53 -38.44 -23.72 -17.88
C GLY A 53 -37.37 -22.89 -17.17
N SER A 54 -36.55 -22.12 -17.90
CA SER A 54 -35.57 -21.23 -17.29
C SER A 54 -36.21 -19.93 -16.78
N VAL A 55 -35.59 -19.33 -15.77
CA VAL A 55 -36.06 -18.09 -15.12
C VAL A 55 -34.92 -17.07 -15.11
N ALA A 56 -35.18 -15.86 -15.57
CA ALA A 56 -34.29 -14.71 -15.39
C ALA A 56 -34.82 -13.79 -14.29
N ALA A 57 -33.93 -13.36 -13.40
CA ALA A 57 -34.23 -12.41 -12.34
C ALA A 57 -33.27 -11.21 -12.45
N PHE A 58 -33.78 -9.99 -12.30
CA PHE A 58 -33.01 -8.76 -12.53
C PHE A 58 -33.01 -7.88 -11.29
N ASN A 59 -31.82 -7.47 -10.84
CA ASN A 59 -31.66 -6.60 -9.69
C ASN A 59 -30.58 -5.55 -9.95
N GLY A 60 -30.87 -4.29 -9.62
CA GLY A 60 -29.96 -3.16 -9.83
C GLY A 60 -28.75 -3.15 -8.91
N HIS A 61 -28.87 -3.77 -7.73
CA HIS A 61 -27.75 -3.93 -6.81
C HIS A 61 -26.77 -4.99 -7.32
N VAL A 62 -25.55 -4.94 -6.80
CA VAL A 62 -24.45 -5.81 -7.21
C VAL A 62 -24.00 -6.74 -6.09
N ASP A 63 -23.32 -7.83 -6.46
CA ASP A 63 -22.64 -8.68 -5.50
C ASP A 63 -21.22 -8.13 -5.27
N LEU A 64 -20.93 -7.79 -4.02
CA LEU A 64 -19.64 -7.24 -3.59
C LEU A 64 -18.77 -8.31 -2.92
N GLY A 65 -19.02 -9.59 -3.25
CA GLY A 65 -18.43 -10.73 -2.58
C GLY A 65 -19.22 -11.20 -1.36
N THR A 66 -20.47 -10.74 -1.21
CA THR A 66 -21.34 -11.04 -0.07
C THR A 66 -22.24 -12.26 -0.30
N GLY A 67 -22.31 -12.77 -1.54
CA GLY A 67 -23.16 -13.89 -1.91
C GLY A 67 -24.61 -13.50 -2.18
N ILE A 68 -24.88 -12.20 -2.39
CA ILE A 68 -26.19 -11.66 -2.76
C ILE A 68 -26.78 -12.37 -3.99
N ARG A 69 -25.97 -12.71 -4.99
CA ARG A 69 -26.45 -13.43 -6.17
C ARG A 69 -27.14 -14.73 -5.78
N THR A 70 -26.53 -15.48 -4.86
CA THR A 70 -27.04 -16.77 -4.37
C THR A 70 -28.31 -16.58 -3.53
N ALA A 71 -28.32 -15.56 -2.66
CA ALA A 71 -29.49 -15.24 -1.84
C ALA A 71 -30.71 -14.80 -2.69
N LEU A 72 -30.50 -13.95 -3.71
CA LEU A 72 -31.55 -13.54 -4.64
C LEU A 72 -32.07 -14.73 -5.47
N THR A 73 -31.19 -15.63 -5.89
CA THR A 73 -31.58 -16.90 -6.53
C THR A 73 -32.47 -17.73 -5.61
N GLN A 74 -32.12 -17.88 -4.32
CA GLN A 74 -32.96 -18.60 -3.34
C GLN A 74 -34.33 -17.96 -3.17
N ILE A 75 -34.41 -16.62 -3.06
CA ILE A 75 -35.68 -15.90 -2.93
C ILE A 75 -36.59 -16.18 -4.13
N VAL A 76 -36.06 -16.03 -5.35
CA VAL A 76 -36.85 -16.21 -6.58
C VAL A 76 -37.25 -17.67 -6.75
N ALA A 77 -36.33 -18.61 -6.52
CA ALA A 77 -36.60 -20.03 -6.64
C ALA A 77 -37.63 -20.53 -5.62
N GLU A 78 -37.54 -20.04 -4.38
CA GLU A 78 -38.48 -20.35 -3.30
C GLU A 78 -39.88 -19.86 -3.66
N GLU A 79 -40.03 -18.59 -4.03
CA GLU A 79 -41.35 -18.02 -4.34
C GLU A 79 -41.97 -18.58 -5.61
N LEU A 80 -41.18 -19.03 -6.59
CA LEU A 80 -41.68 -19.69 -7.80
C LEU A 80 -41.84 -21.21 -7.67
N ASP A 81 -41.42 -21.83 -6.56
CA ASP A 81 -41.33 -23.28 -6.42
C ASP A 81 -40.54 -23.94 -7.57
N VAL A 82 -39.40 -23.38 -7.98
CA VAL A 82 -38.48 -23.93 -9.01
C VAL A 82 -37.15 -24.37 -8.42
N ARG A 83 -36.37 -25.13 -9.19
CA ARG A 83 -35.00 -25.53 -8.80
C ARG A 83 -34.05 -24.31 -8.88
N LEU A 84 -33.03 -24.26 -8.01
CA LEU A 84 -32.06 -23.16 -7.98
C LEU A 84 -31.32 -22.98 -9.32
N ASP A 85 -30.99 -24.09 -9.99
CA ASP A 85 -30.29 -24.13 -11.28
C ASP A 85 -31.15 -23.64 -12.46
N ALA A 86 -32.47 -23.49 -12.26
CA ALA A 86 -33.35 -22.89 -13.25
C ALA A 86 -33.27 -21.35 -13.26
N VAL A 87 -32.74 -20.72 -12.22
CA VAL A 87 -32.76 -19.25 -12.03
C VAL A 87 -31.40 -18.64 -12.37
N THR A 88 -31.38 -17.73 -13.34
CA THR A 88 -30.24 -16.86 -13.66
C THR A 88 -30.51 -15.45 -13.16
N VAL A 89 -29.71 -14.98 -12.20
CA VAL A 89 -29.79 -13.61 -11.68
C VAL A 89 -28.84 -12.68 -12.46
N VAL A 90 -29.33 -11.53 -12.90
CA VAL A 90 -28.58 -10.46 -13.56
C VAL A 90 -28.45 -9.29 -12.59
N LEU A 91 -27.22 -8.81 -12.38
CA LEU A 91 -26.89 -7.80 -11.38
C LEU A 91 -26.14 -6.62 -12.02
N GLY A 92 -26.56 -5.38 -11.72
CA GLY A 92 -25.80 -4.16 -12.02
C GLY A 92 -25.47 -3.92 -13.49
N ASP A 93 -26.28 -4.42 -14.40
CA ASP A 93 -26.18 -4.17 -15.83
C ASP A 93 -27.18 -3.08 -16.19
N THR A 94 -26.72 -1.87 -16.43
CA THR A 94 -27.60 -0.69 -16.57
C THR A 94 -28.58 -0.78 -17.76
N ALA A 95 -28.30 -1.63 -18.75
CA ALA A 95 -29.20 -1.89 -19.87
C ALA A 95 -30.29 -2.93 -19.54
N ARG A 96 -30.06 -3.78 -18.54
CA ARG A 96 -30.90 -4.95 -18.22
C ARG A 96 -31.60 -4.86 -16.87
N THR A 97 -30.97 -4.29 -15.85
CA THR A 97 -31.47 -4.30 -14.47
C THR A 97 -32.20 -3.02 -14.08
N PRO A 98 -33.23 -3.08 -13.22
CA PRO A 98 -33.89 -1.87 -12.71
C PRO A 98 -32.89 -0.92 -12.05
N ASP A 99 -33.13 0.39 -12.15
CA ASP A 99 -32.42 1.36 -11.33
C ASP A 99 -33.02 1.32 -9.91
N GLN A 100 -32.30 0.66 -9.00
CA GLN A 100 -32.68 0.53 -7.61
C GLN A 100 -31.80 1.39 -6.68
N GLY A 101 -30.99 2.30 -7.27
CA GLY A 101 -30.03 3.10 -6.53
C GLY A 101 -28.71 2.37 -6.23
N PRO A 102 -27.86 2.96 -5.35
CA PRO A 102 -26.55 2.41 -5.02
C PRO A 102 -26.61 1.16 -4.13
N THR A 103 -25.62 0.27 -4.27
CA THR A 103 -25.48 -0.91 -3.38
C THR A 103 -24.79 -0.49 -2.08
N ILE A 104 -25.56 0.01 -1.11
CA ILE A 104 -25.04 0.53 0.16
C ILE A 104 -25.89 0.08 1.35
N ALA A 105 -25.37 0.35 2.56
CA ALA A 105 -26.13 0.32 3.81
C ALA A 105 -26.83 -1.02 4.10
N SER A 106 -26.30 -2.13 3.56
CA SER A 106 -26.90 -3.46 3.69
C SER A 106 -28.34 -3.59 3.13
N GLU A 107 -28.74 -2.73 2.19
CA GLU A 107 -30.13 -2.62 1.70
C GLU A 107 -30.57 -3.72 0.72
N THR A 108 -29.66 -4.51 0.14
CA THR A 108 -30.03 -5.41 -0.97
C THR A 108 -31.12 -6.41 -0.59
N ILE A 109 -30.98 -7.10 0.54
CA ILE A 109 -31.99 -8.07 1.00
C ILE A 109 -33.19 -7.37 1.66
N GLN A 110 -32.93 -6.34 2.47
CA GLN A 110 -33.95 -5.66 3.26
C GLN A 110 -34.90 -4.80 2.40
N ILE A 111 -34.40 -4.24 1.29
CA ILE A 111 -35.12 -3.28 0.45
C ILE A 111 -35.20 -3.76 -1.01
N ALA A 112 -34.05 -3.96 -1.68
CA ALA A 112 -34.04 -4.19 -3.13
C ALA A 112 -34.60 -5.56 -3.57
N ALA A 113 -34.57 -6.55 -2.66
CA ALA A 113 -35.13 -7.88 -2.91
C ALA A 113 -36.65 -7.95 -2.74
N VAL A 114 -37.28 -7.01 -2.03
CA VAL A 114 -38.74 -6.99 -1.81
C VAL A 114 -39.53 -6.98 -3.13
N PRO A 115 -39.30 -6.03 -4.07
CA PRO A 115 -40.02 -6.04 -5.35
C PRO A 115 -39.69 -7.28 -6.20
N LEU A 116 -38.47 -7.83 -6.10
CA LEU A 116 -38.09 -9.06 -6.81
C LEU A 116 -38.87 -10.28 -6.28
N ARG A 117 -39.03 -10.37 -4.95
CA ARG A 117 -39.81 -11.41 -4.29
C ARG A 117 -41.30 -11.32 -4.65
N GLN A 118 -41.86 -10.11 -4.62
CA GLN A 118 -43.24 -9.85 -5.05
C GLN A 118 -43.46 -10.22 -6.52
N ALA A 119 -42.51 -9.91 -7.40
CA ALA A 119 -42.56 -10.31 -8.80
C ALA A 119 -42.61 -11.83 -8.97
N ALA A 120 -41.78 -12.57 -8.23
CA ALA A 120 -41.78 -14.03 -8.24
C ALA A 120 -43.13 -14.62 -7.76
N ALA A 121 -43.69 -14.08 -6.67
CA ALA A 121 -45.00 -14.49 -6.16
C ALA A 121 -46.14 -14.22 -7.16
N GLY A 122 -46.14 -13.02 -7.78
CA GLY A 122 -47.10 -12.66 -8.82
C GLY A 122 -47.02 -13.55 -10.05
N ALA A 123 -45.81 -13.89 -10.50
CA ALA A 123 -45.58 -14.83 -11.60
C ALA A 123 -46.10 -16.23 -11.28
N ARG A 124 -45.81 -16.78 -10.08
CA ARG A 124 -46.34 -18.07 -9.64
C ARG A 124 -47.86 -18.10 -9.65
N ARG A 125 -48.51 -17.04 -9.16
CA ARG A 125 -49.97 -16.94 -9.13
C ARG A 125 -50.57 -16.98 -10.52
N ALA A 126 -49.99 -16.26 -11.48
CA ALA A 126 -50.42 -16.29 -12.88
C ALA A 126 -50.22 -17.67 -13.52
N LEU A 127 -49.10 -18.34 -13.24
CA LEU A 127 -48.85 -19.71 -13.73
C LEU A 127 -49.85 -20.71 -13.14
N LEU A 128 -50.16 -20.62 -11.84
CA LEU A 128 -51.18 -21.46 -11.22
C LEU A 128 -52.58 -21.19 -11.78
N ALA A 129 -52.92 -19.95 -12.11
CA ALA A 129 -54.18 -19.61 -12.77
C ALA A 129 -54.26 -20.22 -14.18
N MET A 130 -53.17 -20.18 -14.96
CA MET A 130 -53.09 -20.86 -16.26
C MET A 130 -53.24 -22.38 -16.12
N ALA A 131 -52.60 -22.99 -15.12
CA ALA A 131 -52.72 -24.41 -14.84
C ALA A 131 -54.14 -24.79 -14.39
N ALA A 132 -54.77 -24.00 -13.53
CA ALA A 132 -56.13 -24.21 -13.07
C ALA A 132 -57.14 -24.17 -14.23
N ALA A 133 -56.96 -23.22 -15.16
CA ALA A 133 -57.77 -23.15 -16.38
C ALA A 133 -57.60 -24.38 -17.28
N ARG A 134 -56.38 -24.94 -17.39
CA ARG A 134 -56.12 -26.14 -18.21
C ARG A 134 -56.55 -27.45 -17.54
N LEU A 135 -56.43 -27.55 -16.22
CA LEU A 135 -56.74 -28.77 -15.45
C LEU A 135 -58.19 -28.79 -14.95
N GLY A 136 -58.88 -27.65 -14.93
CA GLY A 136 -60.25 -27.50 -14.46
C GLY A 136 -60.40 -27.62 -12.94
N THR A 137 -59.35 -27.26 -12.17
CA THR A 137 -59.36 -27.31 -10.70
C THR A 137 -58.40 -26.28 -10.09
N GLU A 138 -58.76 -25.74 -8.93
CA GLU A 138 -57.91 -24.85 -8.13
C GLU A 138 -57.08 -25.62 -7.08
N ALA A 139 -57.38 -26.90 -6.85
CA ALA A 139 -56.64 -27.76 -5.92
C ALA A 139 -55.33 -28.24 -6.56
N LEU A 140 -54.34 -27.34 -6.58
CA LEU A 140 -53.06 -27.53 -7.24
C LEU A 140 -51.90 -27.51 -6.24
N ALA A 141 -50.93 -28.39 -6.46
CA ALA A 141 -49.62 -28.36 -5.82
C ALA A 141 -48.57 -28.01 -6.87
N VAL A 142 -47.49 -27.36 -6.45
CA VAL A 142 -46.35 -27.08 -7.33
C VAL A 142 -45.06 -27.54 -6.64
N ALA A 143 -44.19 -28.17 -7.42
CA ALA A 143 -42.84 -28.52 -7.02
C ALA A 143 -41.94 -28.50 -8.26
N GLU A 144 -40.78 -27.87 -8.12
CA GLU A 144 -39.74 -27.81 -9.16
C GLU A 144 -40.26 -27.31 -10.52
N GLY A 145 -41.16 -26.33 -10.53
CA GLY A 145 -41.76 -25.76 -11.74
C GLY A 145 -42.79 -26.67 -12.41
N VAL A 146 -43.23 -27.74 -11.75
CA VAL A 146 -44.28 -28.65 -12.21
C VAL A 146 -45.50 -28.52 -11.32
N VAL A 147 -46.63 -28.16 -11.93
CA VAL A 147 -47.94 -28.09 -11.29
C VAL A 147 -48.63 -29.45 -11.40
N SER A 148 -49.18 -29.94 -10.30
CA SER A 148 -49.92 -31.21 -10.24
C SER A 148 -51.24 -31.06 -9.51
N ASP A 149 -52.27 -31.79 -9.94
CA ASP A 149 -53.54 -31.88 -9.23
C ASP A 149 -53.66 -33.17 -8.39
N ALA A 150 -54.77 -33.29 -7.64
CA ALA A 150 -55.06 -34.49 -6.84
C ALA A 150 -55.29 -35.76 -7.68
N ALA A 151 -55.57 -35.63 -8.98
CA ALA A 151 -55.73 -36.75 -9.91
C ALA A 151 -54.38 -37.21 -10.51
N GLY A 152 -53.27 -36.54 -10.17
CA GLY A 152 -51.93 -36.86 -10.65
C GLY A 152 -51.59 -36.32 -12.04
N ARG A 153 -52.46 -35.50 -12.64
CA ARG A 153 -52.17 -34.78 -13.91
C ARG A 153 -51.10 -33.73 -13.64
N ARG A 154 -50.16 -33.55 -14.59
CA ARG A 154 -48.99 -32.67 -14.43
C ARG A 154 -48.86 -31.71 -15.61
N LEU A 155 -48.47 -30.47 -15.32
CA LEU A 155 -48.12 -29.44 -16.30
C LEU A 155 -46.90 -28.67 -15.79
N SER A 156 -45.84 -28.62 -16.58
CA SER A 156 -44.69 -27.76 -16.31
C SER A 156 -44.98 -26.29 -16.64
N TYR A 157 -44.26 -25.36 -16.01
CA TYR A 157 -44.29 -23.95 -16.41
C TYR A 157 -43.96 -23.75 -17.89
N GLY A 158 -43.05 -24.58 -18.43
CA GLY A 158 -42.72 -24.58 -19.85
C GLY A 158 -43.93 -24.88 -20.75
N GLU A 159 -44.66 -25.94 -20.44
CA GLU A 159 -45.89 -26.30 -21.16
C GLU A 159 -46.98 -25.23 -21.04
N LEU A 160 -47.10 -24.58 -19.86
CA LEU A 160 -48.05 -23.48 -19.65
C LEU A 160 -47.73 -22.26 -20.52
N LEU A 161 -46.44 -21.99 -20.73
CA LEU A 161 -45.98 -20.81 -21.47
C LEU A 161 -45.77 -21.07 -22.96
N CYS A 162 -45.72 -22.32 -23.43
CA CYS A 162 -45.57 -22.63 -24.85
C CYS A 162 -46.60 -21.89 -25.72
N GLY A 163 -46.12 -21.01 -26.62
CA GLY A 163 -46.94 -20.16 -27.48
C GLY A 163 -47.70 -19.03 -26.77
N ALA A 164 -47.49 -18.83 -25.46
CA ALA A 164 -48.09 -17.77 -24.67
C ALA A 164 -47.12 -16.60 -24.44
N ARG A 165 -47.67 -15.39 -24.32
CA ARG A 165 -46.92 -14.19 -23.92
C ARG A 165 -47.73 -13.43 -22.88
N ALA A 166 -47.22 -13.32 -21.66
CA ALA A 166 -47.88 -12.68 -20.53
C ALA A 166 -46.97 -11.61 -19.91
N ILE A 167 -47.39 -10.34 -19.95
CA ILE A 167 -46.67 -9.24 -19.30
C ILE A 167 -47.55 -8.72 -18.17
N LEU A 168 -47.07 -8.81 -16.93
CA LEU A 168 -47.82 -8.49 -15.72
C LEU A 168 -47.19 -7.27 -15.04
N PRO A 169 -47.99 -6.29 -14.59
CA PRO A 169 -47.47 -5.26 -13.72
C PRO A 169 -47.08 -5.86 -12.36
N LEU A 170 -46.05 -5.31 -11.73
CA LEU A 170 -45.62 -5.66 -10.38
C LEU A 170 -46.73 -5.31 -9.38
N ASP A 171 -47.37 -6.34 -8.85
CA ASP A 171 -48.30 -6.27 -7.72
C ASP A 171 -47.48 -6.25 -6.42
N GLY A 172 -47.44 -5.10 -5.74
CA GLY A 172 -46.68 -4.92 -4.50
C GLY A 172 -47.21 -5.71 -3.31
N ASP A 173 -48.44 -6.23 -3.42
CA ASP A 173 -49.19 -6.88 -2.34
C ASP A 173 -49.53 -8.34 -2.69
N ALA A 174 -48.78 -8.97 -3.61
CA ALA A 174 -49.00 -10.37 -3.93
C ALA A 174 -48.78 -11.25 -2.68
N PRO A 175 -49.71 -12.18 -2.35
CA PRO A 175 -49.54 -13.05 -1.20
C PRO A 175 -48.28 -13.90 -1.32
N LEU A 176 -47.38 -13.75 -0.35
CA LEU A 176 -46.11 -14.47 -0.29
C LEU A 176 -46.30 -15.86 0.33
N LYS A 177 -45.39 -16.79 0.02
CA LYS A 177 -45.38 -18.10 0.68
C LYS A 177 -45.17 -17.94 2.20
N PRO A 178 -45.90 -18.70 3.04
CA PRO A 178 -45.65 -18.71 4.47
C PRO A 178 -44.29 -19.37 4.76
N VAL A 179 -43.58 -18.87 5.78
CA VAL A 179 -42.23 -19.33 6.15
C VAL A 179 -42.17 -20.83 6.40
N GLY A 180 -43.19 -21.41 7.05
CA GLY A 180 -43.29 -22.85 7.29
C GLY A 180 -43.39 -23.73 6.03
N SER A 181 -43.57 -23.12 4.85
CA SER A 181 -43.55 -23.83 3.55
C SER A 181 -42.21 -23.74 2.82
N TYR A 182 -41.23 -23.00 3.35
CA TYR A 182 -39.95 -22.81 2.69
C TYR A 182 -39.13 -24.09 2.62
N ARG A 183 -38.41 -24.26 1.51
CA ARG A 183 -37.53 -25.42 1.24
C ARG A 183 -36.08 -25.02 0.94
N LEU A 184 -35.88 -23.82 0.41
CA LEU A 184 -34.62 -23.26 -0.07
C LEU A 184 -34.17 -22.07 0.79
N VAL A 185 -35.07 -21.14 1.12
CA VAL A 185 -34.77 -20.00 1.99
C VAL A 185 -34.56 -20.49 3.42
N GLY A 186 -33.51 -20.01 4.09
CA GLY A 186 -33.10 -20.49 5.42
C GLY A 186 -32.17 -21.70 5.40
N GLN A 187 -31.87 -22.26 4.22
CA GLN A 187 -30.91 -23.36 4.07
C GLN A 187 -29.53 -22.87 3.63
N PRO A 188 -28.43 -23.50 4.09
CA PRO A 188 -27.10 -23.23 3.59
C PRO A 188 -26.95 -23.75 2.16
N VAL A 189 -26.64 -22.85 1.23
CA VAL A 189 -26.43 -23.18 -0.19
C VAL A 189 -25.05 -22.67 -0.63
N PRO A 190 -24.23 -23.50 -1.32
CA PRO A 190 -22.95 -23.07 -1.86
C PRO A 190 -23.10 -21.88 -2.81
N ARG A 191 -22.15 -20.96 -2.72
CA ARG A 191 -22.16 -19.75 -3.54
C ARG A 191 -21.87 -20.06 -5.01
N ALA A 192 -22.76 -19.58 -5.89
CA ALA A 192 -22.66 -19.80 -7.34
C ALA A 192 -21.41 -19.14 -7.98
N ASP A 193 -20.85 -18.10 -7.35
CA ASP A 193 -19.71 -17.36 -7.89
C ASP A 193 -18.33 -17.95 -7.52
N ILE A 194 -18.25 -18.81 -6.50
CA ILE A 194 -16.97 -19.35 -6.00
C ILE A 194 -16.25 -20.24 -7.03
N PRO A 195 -16.90 -21.19 -7.72
CA PRO A 195 -16.19 -22.10 -8.63
C PRO A 195 -15.38 -21.37 -9.72
N ALA A 196 -15.95 -20.32 -10.33
CA ALA A 196 -15.27 -19.52 -11.34
C ALA A 196 -14.07 -18.76 -10.75
N LYS A 197 -14.23 -18.18 -9.55
CA LYS A 197 -13.14 -17.51 -8.81
C LYS A 197 -11.99 -18.45 -8.46
N ALA A 198 -12.32 -19.64 -7.96
CA ALA A 198 -11.34 -20.63 -7.53
C ALA A 198 -10.56 -21.27 -8.69
N THR A 199 -11.15 -21.33 -9.88
CA THR A 199 -10.53 -21.93 -11.09
C THR A 199 -9.84 -20.90 -11.99
N GLY A 200 -9.89 -19.60 -11.64
CA GLY A 200 -9.32 -18.53 -12.48
C GLY A 200 -10.12 -18.27 -13.76
N GLY A 201 -11.42 -18.57 -13.76
CA GLY A 201 -12.31 -18.24 -14.88
C GLY A 201 -12.58 -16.74 -14.98
N LEU A 202 -12.98 -16.26 -16.17
CA LEU A 202 -13.31 -14.85 -16.44
C LEU A 202 -14.37 -14.33 -15.46
N THR A 203 -13.90 -13.63 -14.42
CA THR A 203 -14.75 -13.19 -13.31
C THR A 203 -14.48 -11.74 -12.97
N PHE A 204 -13.20 -11.37 -12.88
CA PHE A 204 -12.79 -10.02 -12.54
C PHE A 204 -12.62 -9.18 -13.81
N VAL A 205 -12.85 -7.87 -13.69
CA VAL A 205 -12.62 -6.93 -14.78
C VAL A 205 -11.17 -6.96 -15.30
N HIS A 206 -10.21 -7.35 -14.45
CA HIS A 206 -8.80 -7.51 -14.80
C HIS A 206 -8.56 -8.56 -15.89
N ASP A 207 -9.44 -9.57 -15.95
CA ASP A 207 -9.34 -10.71 -16.86
C ASP A 207 -9.95 -10.41 -18.24
N MET A 208 -10.73 -9.34 -18.37
CA MET A 208 -11.43 -8.97 -19.60
C MET A 208 -10.46 -8.78 -20.77
N ARG A 209 -10.80 -9.41 -21.90
CA ARG A 209 -10.10 -9.26 -23.18
C ARG A 209 -11.14 -9.05 -24.27
N VAL A 210 -10.95 -8.04 -25.11
CA VAL A 210 -11.80 -7.76 -26.28
C VAL A 210 -10.96 -7.55 -27.53
N PRO A 211 -11.51 -7.77 -28.74
CA PRO A 211 -10.76 -7.55 -29.98
C PRO A 211 -10.21 -6.12 -30.09
N ARG A 212 -8.95 -5.98 -30.53
CA ARG A 212 -8.26 -4.70 -30.74
C ARG A 212 -8.09 -3.84 -29.47
N MET A 213 -8.23 -4.43 -28.29
CA MET A 213 -8.03 -3.78 -27.00
C MET A 213 -6.64 -3.16 -26.90
N LEU A 214 -6.58 -1.92 -26.39
CA LEU A 214 -5.36 -1.21 -26.00
C LEU A 214 -5.26 -1.13 -24.48
N HIS A 215 -4.08 -0.74 -24.00
CA HIS A 215 -3.80 -0.62 -22.58
C HIS A 215 -3.51 0.84 -22.22
N GLY A 216 -4.20 1.33 -21.20
CA GLY A 216 -4.06 2.70 -20.70
C GLY A 216 -3.44 2.75 -19.30
N ARG A 217 -2.66 3.82 -19.07
CA ARG A 217 -2.15 4.21 -17.74
C ARG A 217 -2.34 5.70 -17.54
N VAL A 218 -2.48 6.12 -16.29
CA VAL A 218 -2.66 7.53 -15.93
C VAL A 218 -1.45 8.06 -15.17
N VAL A 219 -1.16 9.34 -15.31
CA VAL A 219 -0.19 10.09 -14.50
C VAL A 219 -1.00 11.02 -13.60
N ARG A 220 -0.91 10.81 -12.29
CA ARG A 220 -1.72 11.57 -11.32
C ARG A 220 -1.03 12.89 -10.94
N PRO A 221 -1.80 13.94 -10.62
CA PRO A 221 -1.25 15.22 -10.16
C PRO A 221 -0.61 15.10 -8.76
N PRO A 222 0.15 16.12 -8.30
CA PRO A 222 0.95 16.02 -7.07
C PRO A 222 0.15 16.19 -5.76
N TYR A 223 -1.14 16.54 -5.82
CA TYR A 223 -1.98 16.81 -4.64
C TYR A 223 -2.78 15.58 -4.17
N ALA A 224 -2.08 14.46 -3.96
CA ALA A 224 -2.67 13.17 -3.60
C ALA A 224 -3.62 13.25 -2.39
N GLY A 225 -4.82 12.69 -2.54
CA GLY A 225 -5.85 12.65 -1.50
C GLY A 225 -6.64 13.95 -1.32
N LEU A 226 -6.44 14.96 -2.17
CA LEU A 226 -7.19 16.22 -2.15
C LEU A 226 -8.07 16.33 -3.40
N ASP A 227 -9.34 16.68 -3.21
CA ASP A 227 -10.33 16.81 -4.28
C ASP A 227 -11.09 18.16 -4.27
N SER A 228 -10.65 19.10 -3.44
CA SER A 228 -11.18 20.46 -3.38
C SER A 228 -10.08 21.51 -3.33
N GLY A 229 -10.39 22.71 -3.82
CA GLY A 229 -9.47 23.86 -3.84
C GLY A 229 -9.12 24.35 -5.25
N ALA A 230 -8.64 25.59 -5.34
CA ALA A 230 -8.43 26.29 -6.62
C ALA A 230 -7.36 25.66 -7.54
N PHE A 231 -6.53 24.75 -7.01
CA PHE A 231 -5.49 24.07 -7.76
C PHE A 231 -6.01 22.82 -8.49
N VAL A 232 -7.13 22.24 -8.07
CA VAL A 232 -7.65 20.99 -8.63
C VAL A 232 -8.18 21.22 -10.04
N GLY A 233 -7.68 20.45 -11.01
CA GLY A 233 -8.08 20.55 -12.43
C GLY A 233 -7.40 21.71 -13.20
N ARG A 234 -6.46 22.43 -12.57
CA ARG A 234 -5.82 23.65 -13.11
C ARG A 234 -4.31 23.74 -12.80
N SER A 235 -3.69 22.67 -12.31
CA SER A 235 -2.29 22.63 -11.90
C SER A 235 -1.32 22.25 -13.00
N LEU A 236 -1.76 21.63 -14.09
CA LEU A 236 -0.88 21.20 -15.17
C LEU A 236 -0.26 22.41 -15.89
N LEU A 237 1.07 22.41 -16.02
CA LEU A 237 1.80 23.46 -16.75
C LEU A 237 2.20 22.98 -18.16
N SER A 238 2.79 21.78 -18.26
CA SER A 238 3.22 21.22 -19.53
C SER A 238 3.43 19.71 -19.47
N VAL A 239 3.27 19.04 -20.62
CA VAL A 239 3.59 17.63 -20.84
C VAL A 239 4.56 17.52 -22.01
N ASP A 240 5.75 16.94 -21.80
CA ASP A 240 6.72 16.67 -22.87
C ASP A 240 6.47 15.30 -23.49
N ARG A 241 5.69 15.28 -24.57
CA ARG A 241 5.34 14.06 -25.32
C ARG A 241 6.56 13.36 -25.93
N ASN A 242 7.62 14.11 -26.24
CA ASN A 242 8.82 13.54 -26.86
C ASN A 242 9.61 12.67 -25.88
N SER A 243 9.42 12.84 -24.57
CA SER A 243 10.11 12.04 -23.56
C SER A 243 9.75 10.54 -23.65
N VAL A 244 8.62 10.20 -24.29
CA VAL A 244 8.12 8.82 -24.43
C VAL A 244 7.97 8.36 -25.89
N ALA A 245 8.21 9.22 -26.87
CA ALA A 245 8.01 8.93 -28.29
C ALA A 245 8.84 7.74 -28.83
N HIS A 246 9.88 7.36 -28.10
CA HIS A 246 10.76 6.23 -28.42
C HIS A 246 10.20 4.86 -27.99
N ILE A 247 9.03 4.81 -27.34
CA ILE A 247 8.38 3.58 -26.89
C ILE A 247 7.58 3.00 -28.07
N PRO A 248 7.92 1.79 -28.59
CA PRO A 248 7.41 1.31 -29.88
C PRO A 248 5.89 1.21 -30.02
N GLY A 249 5.18 0.69 -29.01
CA GLY A 249 3.73 0.54 -29.04
C GLY A 249 2.94 1.72 -28.47
N LEU A 250 3.55 2.89 -28.28
CA LEU A 250 2.84 4.08 -27.82
C LEU A 250 1.82 4.54 -28.89
N VAL A 251 0.55 4.66 -28.49
CA VAL A 251 -0.54 5.09 -29.37
C VAL A 251 -0.86 6.57 -29.19
N GLU A 252 -1.07 7.03 -27.95
CA GLU A 252 -1.44 8.42 -27.67
C GLU A 252 -1.09 8.83 -26.23
N VAL A 253 -0.83 10.13 -26.03
CA VAL A 253 -0.79 10.81 -24.73
C VAL A 253 -1.97 11.76 -24.63
N VAL A 254 -2.95 11.46 -23.78
CA VAL A 254 -4.18 12.24 -23.62
C VAL A 254 -3.99 13.24 -22.48
N VAL A 255 -4.34 14.51 -22.73
CA VAL A 255 -4.20 15.61 -21.76
C VAL A 255 -5.49 16.44 -21.76
N LEU A 256 -6.18 16.50 -20.62
CA LEU A 256 -7.42 17.24 -20.42
C LEU A 256 -7.42 17.88 -19.02
N GLY A 257 -7.14 19.17 -18.91
CA GLY A 257 -6.94 19.80 -17.59
C GLY A 257 -5.77 19.15 -16.86
N ASP A 258 -5.99 18.68 -15.64
CA ASP A 258 -5.03 17.91 -14.84
C ASP A 258 -5.11 16.38 -15.10
N PHE A 259 -6.00 15.92 -15.97
CA PHE A 259 -6.01 14.52 -16.40
C PHE A 259 -4.92 14.30 -17.46
N VAL A 260 -3.97 13.42 -17.15
CA VAL A 260 -2.93 12.96 -18.06
C VAL A 260 -2.97 11.44 -18.13
N GLY A 261 -3.09 10.88 -19.32
CA GLY A 261 -3.00 9.44 -19.53
C GLY A 261 -2.26 9.08 -20.81
N VAL A 262 -1.80 7.83 -20.86
CA VAL A 262 -1.06 7.25 -21.98
C VAL A 262 -1.77 5.99 -22.43
N VAL A 263 -1.80 5.76 -23.73
CA VAL A 263 -2.37 4.55 -24.35
C VAL A 263 -1.29 3.87 -25.17
N ALA A 264 -1.14 2.56 -25.01
CA ALA A 264 -0.21 1.75 -25.78
C ALA A 264 -0.84 0.41 -26.21
N GLU A 265 -0.19 -0.28 -27.14
CA GLU A 265 -0.60 -1.61 -27.61
C GLU A 265 -0.44 -2.68 -26.52
N ARG A 266 0.59 -2.56 -25.67
CA ARG A 266 0.87 -3.49 -24.56
C ARG A 266 0.82 -2.81 -23.20
N GLU A 267 0.53 -3.59 -22.17
CA GLU A 267 0.37 -3.08 -20.81
C GLU A 267 1.67 -2.53 -20.22
N GLU A 268 2.77 -3.24 -20.41
CA GLU A 268 4.11 -2.88 -19.96
C GLU A 268 4.65 -1.63 -20.67
N GLU A 269 4.24 -1.39 -21.92
CA GLU A 269 4.58 -0.20 -22.69
C GLU A 269 3.82 1.02 -22.17
N ALA A 270 2.51 0.89 -21.90
CA ALA A 270 1.73 1.95 -21.26
C ALA A 270 2.28 2.26 -19.86
N ALA A 271 2.67 1.24 -19.09
CA ALA A 271 3.28 1.41 -17.78
C ALA A 271 4.63 2.12 -17.85
N ARG A 272 5.47 1.76 -18.82
CA ARG A 272 6.75 2.45 -19.06
C ARG A 272 6.52 3.91 -19.50
N ALA A 273 5.61 4.14 -20.45
CA ALA A 273 5.31 5.48 -20.92
C ALA A 273 4.79 6.38 -19.79
N ALA A 274 3.91 5.89 -18.92
CA ALA A 274 3.41 6.68 -17.80
C ALA A 274 4.51 7.06 -16.79
N ARG A 275 5.50 6.18 -16.57
CA ARG A 275 6.65 6.48 -15.69
C ARG A 275 7.65 7.45 -16.32
N ASP A 276 7.94 7.28 -17.62
CA ASP A 276 8.97 8.04 -18.33
C ASP A 276 8.45 9.41 -18.85
N LEU A 277 7.12 9.64 -18.80
CA LEU A 277 6.50 10.88 -19.24
C LEU A 277 6.89 12.05 -18.34
N ARG A 278 7.52 13.07 -18.92
CA ARG A 278 7.90 14.29 -18.19
C ARG A 278 6.72 15.25 -18.13
N VAL A 279 6.20 15.46 -16.92
CA VAL A 279 5.09 16.36 -16.64
C VAL A 279 5.50 17.43 -15.64
N ALA A 280 5.18 18.69 -15.94
CA ALA A 280 5.42 19.81 -15.04
C ALA A 280 4.08 20.29 -14.44
N TRP A 281 4.06 20.40 -13.11
CA TRP A 281 2.91 20.84 -12.33
C TRP A 281 3.22 22.15 -11.62
N ARG A 282 2.18 22.96 -11.40
CA ARG A 282 2.23 24.12 -10.53
C ARG A 282 2.45 23.66 -9.09
N ALA A 283 3.24 24.41 -8.33
CA ALA A 283 3.32 24.23 -6.89
C ALA A 283 1.95 24.50 -6.26
N PHE A 284 1.55 23.69 -5.29
CA PHE A 284 0.34 23.89 -4.50
C PHE A 284 0.72 23.89 -3.01
N SER A 285 -0.18 24.41 -2.18
CA SER A 285 -0.06 24.34 -0.72
C SER A 285 -1.18 23.47 -0.19
N ALA A 286 -0.83 22.37 0.46
CA ALA A 286 -1.80 21.52 1.12
C ALA A 286 -2.37 22.23 2.38
N PRO A 287 -3.55 21.79 2.88
CA PRO A 287 -4.06 22.23 4.17
C PRO A 287 -3.06 21.99 5.31
N ALA A 288 -3.19 22.72 6.41
CA ALA A 288 -2.36 22.51 7.60
C ALA A 288 -2.45 21.06 8.12
N GLY A 289 -1.33 20.56 8.67
CA GLY A 289 -1.04 19.13 8.85
C GLY A 289 -2.14 18.30 9.53
N LEU A 290 -2.44 17.16 8.89
CA LEU A 290 -3.36 16.11 9.36
C LEU A 290 -2.71 15.11 10.34
N ASP A 291 -1.49 15.41 10.80
CA ASP A 291 -0.77 14.61 11.78
C ASP A 291 -1.46 14.62 13.15
N ASP A 292 -2.26 15.66 13.43
CA ASP A 292 -3.20 15.76 14.54
C ASP A 292 -4.64 15.91 14.03
N VAL A 293 -5.27 14.77 13.77
CA VAL A 293 -6.65 14.66 13.27
C VAL A 293 -7.66 15.33 14.22
N GLU A 294 -7.46 15.26 15.54
CA GLU A 294 -8.39 15.85 16.51
C GLU A 294 -8.39 17.38 16.36
N THR A 295 -7.21 18.00 16.36
CA THR A 295 -7.08 19.45 16.17
C THR A 295 -7.60 19.88 14.79
N ALA A 296 -7.32 19.10 13.74
CA ALA A 296 -7.82 19.39 12.39
C ALA A 296 -9.36 19.40 12.34
N LEU A 297 -10.02 18.39 12.94
CA LEU A 297 -11.47 18.30 12.99
C LEU A 297 -12.12 19.41 13.83
N ARG A 298 -11.51 19.81 14.96
CA ARG A 298 -12.02 20.91 15.80
C ARG A 298 -11.92 22.27 15.11
N ARG A 299 -10.91 22.47 14.27
CA ARG A 299 -10.68 23.73 13.55
C ARG A 299 -11.44 23.83 12.23
N ASN A 300 -11.90 22.71 11.68
CA ASN A 300 -12.63 22.70 10.42
C ASN A 300 -13.94 23.49 10.57
N PRO A 301 -14.30 24.38 9.61
CA PRO A 301 -15.56 25.11 9.66
C PRO A 301 -16.74 24.14 9.71
N SER A 302 -17.68 24.35 10.64
CA SER A 302 -18.86 23.48 10.78
C SER A 302 -20.13 24.28 11.04
N THR A 303 -21.27 23.64 10.78
CA THR A 303 -22.59 24.11 11.18
C THR A 303 -23.23 23.07 12.08
N ARG A 304 -23.63 23.48 13.29
CA ARG A 304 -24.28 22.58 14.24
C ARG A 304 -25.72 22.28 13.83
N ARG A 305 -26.07 21.00 13.79
CA ARG A 305 -27.43 20.50 13.58
C ARG A 305 -27.83 19.60 14.75
N VAL A 306 -28.86 20.02 15.50
CA VAL A 306 -29.43 19.22 16.59
C VAL A 306 -30.36 18.16 15.98
N LEU A 307 -30.12 16.90 16.31
CA LEU A 307 -30.87 15.74 15.80
C LEU A 307 -32.01 15.32 16.74
N LYS A 308 -31.75 15.39 18.05
CA LYS A 308 -32.69 15.00 19.09
C LYS A 308 -32.38 15.74 20.38
N GLU A 309 -33.41 16.20 21.07
CA GLU A 309 -33.30 16.77 22.41
C GLU A 309 -34.52 16.36 23.24
N THR A 310 -34.28 15.80 24.42
CA THR A 310 -35.30 15.31 25.36
C THR A 310 -34.86 15.59 26.79
N GLY A 311 -35.76 16.12 27.63
CA GLY A 311 -35.44 16.49 29.02
C GLY A 311 -34.63 17.79 29.16
N ASP A 312 -34.35 18.22 30.39
CA ASP A 312 -33.48 19.37 30.70
C ASP A 312 -32.02 18.89 30.85
N VAL A 313 -31.28 18.87 29.74
CA VAL A 313 -29.90 18.36 29.69
C VAL A 313 -28.95 19.21 30.51
N ASP A 314 -29.04 20.54 30.41
CA ASP A 314 -28.11 21.45 31.09
C ASP A 314 -28.34 21.42 32.61
N GLY A 315 -29.61 21.38 33.06
CA GLY A 315 -29.96 21.18 34.46
C GLY A 315 -29.52 19.82 35.00
N ALA A 316 -29.72 18.73 34.24
CA ALA A 316 -29.30 17.39 34.63
C ALA A 316 -27.77 17.26 34.74
N LEU A 317 -27.01 17.87 33.83
CA LEU A 317 -25.54 17.93 33.90
C LEU A 317 -25.04 18.74 35.09
N ALA A 318 -25.69 19.87 35.40
CA ALA A 318 -25.36 20.70 36.55
C ALA A 318 -25.64 19.98 37.89
N GLY A 319 -26.68 19.14 37.93
CA GLY A 319 -27.07 18.35 39.09
C GLY A 319 -26.39 16.97 39.21
N ALA A 320 -25.54 16.58 38.26
CA ALA A 320 -24.87 15.28 38.27
C ALA A 320 -23.96 15.12 39.49
N ALA A 321 -24.09 14.03 40.24
CA ALA A 321 -23.19 13.72 41.35
C ALA A 321 -21.77 13.45 40.84
N LYS A 322 -21.65 12.84 39.66
CA LYS A 322 -20.38 12.63 38.96
C LYS A 322 -20.52 12.97 37.48
N ARG A 323 -20.01 14.14 37.07
CA ARG A 323 -19.94 14.54 35.65
C ARG A 323 -18.74 13.87 34.95
N MET A 324 -18.93 13.43 33.70
CA MET A 324 -18.00 12.60 32.96
C MET A 324 -17.83 13.06 31.49
N PRO A 325 -17.25 14.24 31.20
CA PRO A 325 -16.99 14.63 29.81
C PRO A 325 -15.90 13.75 29.21
N ARG A 326 -16.11 13.26 27.98
CA ARG A 326 -15.21 12.36 27.24
C ARG A 326 -15.11 12.76 25.78
N THR A 327 -13.94 12.52 25.20
CA THR A 327 -13.69 12.69 23.77
C THR A 327 -13.18 11.37 23.21
N TYR A 328 -13.76 10.94 22.08
CA TYR A 328 -13.39 9.76 21.33
C TYR A 328 -12.95 10.16 19.92
N SER A 329 -11.87 9.55 19.42
CA SER A 329 -11.28 9.88 18.11
C SER A 329 -11.13 8.65 17.24
N TRP A 330 -11.49 8.81 15.97
CA TRP A 330 -11.37 7.82 14.90
C TRP A 330 -10.56 8.37 13.72
N PRO A 331 -9.59 7.62 13.17
CA PRO A 331 -8.67 8.12 12.15
C PRO A 331 -9.29 8.04 10.74
N TYR A 332 -8.62 8.65 9.76
CA TYR A 332 -8.86 8.31 8.35
C TYR A 332 -8.37 6.88 8.06
N GLN A 333 -9.13 6.14 7.26
CA GLN A 333 -8.82 4.76 6.88
C GLN A 333 -8.98 4.57 5.36
N MET A 334 -8.41 3.51 4.79
CA MET A 334 -8.49 3.16 3.38
C MET A 334 -9.35 1.91 3.19
N HIS A 335 -10.06 1.82 2.08
CA HIS A 335 -10.71 0.55 1.71
C HIS A 335 -9.68 -0.53 1.48
N ALA A 336 -8.52 -0.14 0.93
CA ALA A 336 -7.33 -0.98 0.79
C ALA A 336 -7.70 -2.32 0.11
N SER A 337 -8.24 -2.24 -1.11
CA SER A 337 -8.65 -3.44 -1.84
C SER A 337 -7.42 -4.25 -2.27
N ILE A 338 -7.50 -5.59 -2.25
CA ILE A 338 -6.35 -6.48 -2.52
C ILE A 338 -5.82 -6.30 -3.95
N GLY A 339 -6.70 -6.14 -4.92
CA GLY A 339 -6.33 -5.77 -6.30
C GLY A 339 -6.55 -4.27 -6.53
N PRO A 340 -5.60 -3.55 -7.17
CA PRO A 340 -5.84 -2.18 -7.63
C PRO A 340 -7.03 -2.10 -8.60
N SER A 341 -7.72 -0.98 -8.62
CA SER A 341 -8.90 -0.78 -9.46
C SER A 341 -8.55 -0.88 -10.95
N CYS A 342 -9.45 -1.50 -11.72
CA CYS A 342 -9.35 -1.68 -13.16
C CYS A 342 -10.71 -1.47 -13.84
N ALA A 343 -10.69 -0.97 -15.07
CA ALA A 343 -11.87 -0.86 -15.93
C ALA A 343 -11.50 -1.06 -17.40
N LEU A 344 -12.47 -1.45 -18.21
CA LEU A 344 -12.37 -1.47 -19.67
C LEU A 344 -13.51 -0.61 -20.22
N ALA A 345 -13.17 0.34 -21.08
CA ALA A 345 -14.16 1.14 -21.80
C ALA A 345 -14.01 0.95 -23.30
N ASP A 346 -15.12 0.98 -24.01
CA ASP A 346 -15.22 0.98 -25.47
C ASP A 346 -16.14 2.10 -25.92
N PHE A 347 -15.54 3.20 -26.36
CA PHE A 347 -16.23 4.32 -26.98
C PHE A 347 -16.16 4.20 -28.49
N ALA A 348 -17.29 3.90 -29.11
CA ALA A 348 -17.43 3.74 -30.55
C ALA A 348 -18.79 4.28 -31.02
N GLU A 349 -18.83 4.87 -32.20
CA GLU A 349 -20.07 5.34 -32.85
C GLU A 349 -20.94 6.27 -31.97
N GLY A 350 -20.32 7.05 -31.08
CA GLY A 350 -21.02 7.94 -30.16
C GLY A 350 -21.82 7.22 -29.06
N ALA A 351 -21.41 6.00 -28.70
CA ALA A 351 -21.90 5.25 -27.56
C ALA A 351 -20.73 4.76 -26.71
N LEU A 352 -20.96 4.59 -25.40
CA LEU A 352 -19.94 4.15 -24.44
C LEU A 352 -20.40 2.86 -23.77
N ARG A 353 -19.57 1.81 -23.85
CA ARG A 353 -19.70 0.61 -23.02
C ARG A 353 -18.56 0.55 -22.02
N VAL A 354 -18.88 0.27 -20.76
CA VAL A 354 -17.88 0.18 -19.69
C VAL A 354 -18.09 -1.11 -18.89
N TRP A 355 -17.05 -1.93 -18.82
CA TRP A 355 -16.94 -3.02 -17.86
C TRP A 355 -16.19 -2.51 -16.64
N SER A 356 -16.85 -2.52 -15.49
CA SER A 356 -16.36 -1.86 -14.28
C SER A 356 -16.53 -2.74 -13.06
N GLY A 357 -15.59 -2.62 -12.12
CA GLY A 357 -15.70 -3.16 -10.76
C GLY A 357 -16.59 -2.33 -9.82
N THR A 358 -17.21 -1.25 -10.32
CA THR A 358 -18.03 -0.30 -9.55
C THR A 358 -19.05 -0.99 -8.63
N GLN A 359 -19.27 -0.43 -7.45
CA GLN A 359 -20.39 -0.85 -6.61
C GLN A 359 -21.72 -0.17 -7.01
N ASN A 360 -21.68 0.90 -7.80
CA ASN A 360 -22.83 1.75 -8.14
C ASN A 360 -22.97 1.99 -9.66
N PRO A 361 -23.34 0.97 -10.46
CA PRO A 361 -23.36 1.08 -11.93
C PRO A 361 -24.22 2.23 -12.47
N HIS A 362 -25.42 2.45 -11.89
CA HIS A 362 -26.33 3.50 -12.33
C HIS A 362 -25.83 4.91 -11.98
N MET A 363 -25.24 5.11 -10.80
CA MET A 363 -24.61 6.39 -10.45
C MET A 363 -23.38 6.68 -11.32
N LEU A 364 -22.53 5.67 -11.54
CA LEU A 364 -21.39 5.80 -12.44
C LEU A 364 -21.85 6.17 -13.86
N ARG A 365 -22.93 5.59 -14.36
CA ARG A 365 -23.50 5.96 -15.67
C ARG A 365 -23.86 7.45 -15.73
N ALA A 366 -24.48 8.00 -14.69
CA ALA A 366 -24.83 9.42 -14.62
C ALA A 366 -23.58 10.33 -14.59
N ASP A 367 -22.53 9.94 -13.84
CA ASP A 367 -21.27 10.69 -13.82
C ASP A 367 -20.51 10.60 -15.14
N LEU A 368 -20.53 9.43 -15.80
CA LEU A 368 -19.97 9.25 -17.14
C LEU A 368 -20.75 10.06 -18.19
N ALA A 369 -22.07 10.16 -18.08
CA ALA A 369 -22.88 11.01 -18.96
C ALA A 369 -22.42 12.48 -18.89
N ARG A 370 -22.17 12.99 -17.68
CA ARG A 370 -21.63 14.33 -17.45
C ARG A 370 -20.20 14.47 -17.99
N LEU A 371 -19.32 13.51 -17.68
CA LEU A 371 -17.90 13.53 -18.09
C LEU A 371 -17.75 13.49 -19.62
N MET A 372 -18.61 12.72 -20.28
CA MET A 372 -18.51 12.43 -21.70
C MET A 372 -19.37 13.38 -22.56
N ASP A 373 -20.21 14.19 -21.93
CA ASP A 373 -21.25 15.01 -22.57
C ASP A 373 -22.15 14.15 -23.49
N LEU A 374 -22.70 13.08 -22.92
CA LEU A 374 -23.55 12.12 -23.62
C LEU A 374 -24.87 11.90 -22.86
N PRO A 375 -25.98 11.63 -23.57
CA PRO A 375 -27.18 11.11 -22.93
C PRO A 375 -26.90 9.76 -22.25
N GLU A 376 -27.45 9.54 -21.05
CA GLU A 376 -27.31 8.26 -20.33
C GLU A 376 -27.75 7.04 -21.17
N ALA A 377 -28.74 7.20 -22.05
CA ALA A 377 -29.22 6.14 -22.94
C ALA A 377 -28.17 5.66 -23.97
N ARG A 378 -27.06 6.39 -24.13
CA ARG A 378 -25.91 6.03 -24.98
C ARG A 378 -24.76 5.42 -24.18
N ILE A 379 -24.96 5.19 -22.88
CA ILE A 379 -23.95 4.65 -21.96
C ILE A 379 -24.48 3.37 -21.32
N GLU A 380 -23.69 2.31 -21.45
CA GLU A 380 -23.93 1.03 -20.79
C GLU A 380 -22.78 0.75 -19.84
N VAL A 381 -23.11 0.55 -18.57
CA VAL A 381 -22.19 0.03 -17.56
C VAL A 381 -22.58 -1.40 -17.23
N THR A 382 -21.65 -2.32 -17.45
CA THR A 382 -21.74 -3.74 -17.07
C THR A 382 -20.86 -3.98 -15.85
N ARG A 383 -21.46 -4.39 -14.74
CA ARG A 383 -20.71 -4.76 -13.54
C ARG A 383 -19.96 -6.10 -13.72
N MET A 384 -18.64 -6.07 -13.51
CA MET A 384 -17.74 -7.23 -13.36
C MET A 384 -17.24 -7.35 -11.92
N GLU A 385 -16.84 -8.53 -11.43
CA GLU A 385 -16.33 -8.65 -10.05
C GLU A 385 -15.09 -7.75 -9.82
N ALA A 386 -15.01 -7.19 -8.62
CA ALA A 386 -13.88 -6.40 -8.15
C ALA A 386 -13.10 -7.15 -7.06
N ALA A 387 -11.81 -6.88 -6.93
CA ALA A 387 -10.92 -7.48 -5.93
C ALA A 387 -11.06 -6.83 -4.54
N GLY A 388 -12.31 -6.66 -4.09
CA GLY A 388 -12.70 -5.87 -2.92
C GLY A 388 -13.14 -4.45 -3.30
N CYS A 389 -14.06 -3.90 -2.51
CA CYS A 389 -14.45 -2.49 -2.60
C CYS A 389 -14.73 -1.90 -1.22
N TYR A 390 -15.41 -2.66 -0.34
CA TYR A 390 -15.72 -2.30 1.06
C TYR A 390 -16.33 -0.91 1.24
N GLY A 391 -17.03 -0.42 0.21
CA GLY A 391 -17.34 1.00 0.02
C GLY A 391 -16.93 1.48 -1.37
N ARG A 392 -16.81 2.81 -1.54
CA ARG A 392 -16.45 3.42 -2.84
C ARG A 392 -14.95 3.71 -2.94
N ASN A 393 -14.20 2.76 -3.49
CA ASN A 393 -12.79 2.91 -3.84
C ASN A 393 -12.62 3.52 -5.26
N CYS A 394 -11.43 3.39 -5.86
CA CYS A 394 -11.11 3.91 -7.20
C CYS A 394 -11.81 3.19 -8.37
N ALA A 395 -12.69 2.20 -8.15
CA ALA A 395 -13.34 1.47 -9.24
C ALA A 395 -14.15 2.40 -10.18
N ASP A 396 -14.77 3.43 -9.62
CA ASP A 396 -15.47 4.46 -10.40
C ASP A 396 -14.45 5.36 -11.11
N ASP A 397 -13.42 5.82 -10.40
CA ASP A 397 -12.40 6.75 -10.89
C ASP A 397 -11.66 6.18 -12.11
N VAL A 398 -11.24 4.91 -12.05
CA VAL A 398 -10.58 4.22 -13.18
C VAL A 398 -11.53 3.97 -14.36
N SER A 399 -12.84 3.90 -14.11
CA SER A 399 -13.85 3.81 -15.18
C SER A 399 -13.95 5.11 -15.96
N GLY A 400 -13.88 6.25 -15.26
CA GLY A 400 -13.76 7.58 -15.89
C GLY A 400 -12.46 7.71 -16.70
N ASP A 401 -11.34 7.25 -16.15
CA ASP A 401 -10.04 7.24 -16.85
C ASP A 401 -10.12 6.42 -18.15
N ALA A 402 -10.68 5.20 -18.10
CA ALA A 402 -10.83 4.33 -19.26
C ALA A 402 -11.75 4.95 -20.33
N ALA A 403 -12.86 5.57 -19.92
CA ALA A 403 -13.78 6.23 -20.84
C ALA A 403 -13.12 7.38 -21.62
N LEU A 404 -12.34 8.23 -20.93
CA LEU A 404 -11.61 9.32 -21.57
C LEU A 404 -10.55 8.82 -22.56
N LEU A 405 -9.77 7.80 -22.17
CA LEU A 405 -8.74 7.24 -23.02
C LEU A 405 -9.32 6.51 -24.23
N SER A 406 -10.40 5.73 -24.04
CA SER A 406 -11.09 5.05 -25.14
C SER A 406 -11.67 6.05 -26.14
N ARG A 407 -12.28 7.15 -25.67
CA ARG A 407 -12.78 8.22 -26.54
C ARG A 407 -11.68 8.87 -27.37
N ALA A 408 -10.50 9.09 -26.78
CA ALA A 408 -9.39 9.72 -27.49
C ALA A 408 -8.88 8.87 -28.67
N VAL A 409 -8.93 7.54 -28.57
CA VAL A 409 -8.38 6.62 -29.58
C VAL A 409 -9.43 5.89 -30.42
N GLY A 410 -10.72 5.98 -30.07
CA GLY A 410 -11.83 5.32 -30.77
C GLY A 410 -11.74 3.78 -30.76
N ARG A 411 -11.11 3.21 -29.72
CA ARG A 411 -10.89 1.76 -29.55
C ARG A 411 -11.10 1.36 -28.09
N PRO A 412 -11.35 0.07 -27.80
CA PRO A 412 -11.43 -0.39 -26.42
C PRO A 412 -10.11 -0.16 -25.67
N VAL A 413 -10.17 0.45 -24.49
CA VAL A 413 -8.99 0.72 -23.64
C VAL A 413 -9.22 0.15 -22.24
N ARG A 414 -8.34 -0.76 -21.82
CA ARG A 414 -8.28 -1.27 -20.45
C ARG A 414 -7.31 -0.42 -19.63
N VAL A 415 -7.78 0.11 -18.51
CA VAL A 415 -6.98 0.90 -17.55
C VAL A 415 -6.95 0.18 -16.22
N GLN A 416 -5.76 0.04 -15.66
CA GLN A 416 -5.57 -0.46 -14.30
C GLN A 416 -4.62 0.49 -13.55
N LEU A 417 -4.99 0.84 -12.32
CA LEU A 417 -4.16 1.67 -11.46
C LEU A 417 -2.97 0.86 -10.90
N THR A 418 -1.88 1.56 -10.56
CA THR A 418 -0.83 0.96 -9.71
C THR A 418 -1.31 0.92 -8.25
N ARG A 419 -0.65 0.11 -7.41
CA ARG A 419 -0.91 0.09 -5.95
C ARG A 419 -0.74 1.48 -5.33
N GLU A 420 0.31 2.18 -5.73
CA GLU A 420 0.61 3.56 -5.32
C GLU A 420 -0.53 4.50 -5.68
N GLN A 421 -1.05 4.41 -6.90
CA GLN A 421 -2.17 5.24 -7.34
C GLN A 421 -3.46 4.90 -6.59
N GLU A 422 -3.73 3.62 -6.34
CA GLU A 422 -4.89 3.20 -5.53
C GLU A 422 -4.81 3.81 -4.13
N HIS A 423 -3.71 3.59 -3.39
CA HIS A 423 -3.59 4.08 -2.02
C HIS A 423 -3.54 5.61 -1.94
N LEU A 424 -2.93 6.30 -2.90
CA LEU A 424 -2.86 7.75 -2.88
C LEU A 424 -4.20 8.41 -3.23
N TRP A 425 -5.02 7.79 -4.09
CA TRP A 425 -6.20 8.44 -4.68
C TRP A 425 -7.54 7.83 -4.32
N GLU A 426 -7.59 6.63 -3.75
CA GLU A 426 -8.87 6.07 -3.29
C GLU A 426 -9.47 7.05 -2.28
N PRO A 427 -10.77 7.35 -2.37
CA PRO A 427 -11.40 8.11 -1.30
C PRO A 427 -11.25 7.38 0.03
N LYS A 428 -10.95 8.10 1.11
CA LYS A 428 -10.75 7.53 2.44
C LYS A 428 -12.07 7.31 3.19
N GLY A 429 -12.10 6.38 4.13
CA GLY A 429 -13.06 6.45 5.22
C GLY A 429 -12.77 7.68 6.07
N ALA A 430 -13.76 8.55 6.26
CA ALA A 430 -13.58 9.83 6.96
C ALA A 430 -13.25 9.62 8.45
N ALA A 431 -12.34 10.47 8.96
CA ALA A 431 -12.09 10.59 10.39
C ALA A 431 -13.30 11.15 11.13
N GLN A 432 -13.39 10.88 12.43
CA GLN A 432 -14.50 11.35 13.26
C GLN A 432 -14.02 11.71 14.66
N LEU A 433 -14.53 12.81 15.20
CA LEU A 433 -14.29 13.23 16.58
C LEU A 433 -15.62 13.39 17.28
N ILE A 434 -15.76 12.73 18.43
CA ILE A 434 -17.01 12.68 19.18
C ILE A 434 -16.75 13.17 20.59
N ASP A 435 -17.48 14.19 21.01
CA ASP A 435 -17.52 14.63 22.39
C ASP A 435 -18.83 14.13 23.03
N VAL A 436 -18.72 13.51 24.21
CA VAL A 436 -19.85 13.06 25.03
C VAL A 436 -19.72 13.71 26.40
N ASP A 437 -20.76 14.41 26.83
CA ASP A 437 -20.89 14.93 28.19
C ASP A 437 -22.12 14.34 28.85
N GLY A 438 -21.99 13.99 30.12
CA GLY A 438 -22.99 13.24 30.85
C GLY A 438 -22.53 13.02 32.27
N GLY A 439 -23.21 12.14 32.98
CA GLY A 439 -22.81 11.83 34.34
C GLY A 439 -23.77 10.88 35.04
N LEU A 440 -23.47 10.62 36.30
CA LEU A 440 -24.22 9.74 37.18
C LEU A 440 -24.86 10.52 38.33
N ASP A 441 -26.01 10.05 38.80
CA ASP A 441 -26.56 10.40 40.12
C ASP A 441 -25.82 9.64 41.24
N ALA A 442 -26.20 9.91 42.49
CA ALA A 442 -25.60 9.25 43.65
C ALA A 442 -25.93 7.74 43.76
N ALA A 443 -26.91 7.24 42.99
CA ALA A 443 -27.29 5.84 42.92
C ALA A 443 -26.61 5.10 41.74
N GLY A 444 -25.80 5.80 40.94
CA GLY A 444 -25.11 5.23 39.77
C GLY A 444 -25.96 5.16 38.50
N ASN A 445 -27.11 5.84 38.44
CA ASN A 445 -27.92 5.94 37.22
C ASN A 445 -27.44 7.09 36.34
N PRO A 446 -27.48 6.96 35.01
CA PRO A 446 -27.10 8.06 34.13
C PRO A 446 -28.15 9.16 34.16
N VAL A 447 -27.72 10.42 34.31
CA VAL A 447 -28.64 11.58 34.40
C VAL A 447 -28.81 12.31 33.08
N ALA A 448 -27.76 12.35 32.25
CA ALA A 448 -27.75 13.08 30.99
C ALA A 448 -26.81 12.43 29.97
N TYR A 449 -27.12 12.63 28.68
CA TYR A 449 -26.29 12.24 27.54
C TYR A 449 -26.29 13.33 26.45
N ASP A 450 -25.27 14.19 26.44
CA ASP A 450 -25.03 15.23 25.44
C ASP A 450 -23.92 14.78 24.49
N PHE A 451 -24.26 14.52 23.23
CA PHE A 451 -23.37 13.94 22.22
C PHE A 451 -23.22 14.91 21.05
N VAL A 452 -21.97 15.15 20.64
CA VAL A 452 -21.65 15.96 19.47
C VAL A 452 -20.66 15.22 18.58
N SER A 453 -21.05 14.97 17.33
CA SER A 453 -20.17 14.35 16.34
C SER A 453 -19.64 15.35 15.31
N ARG A 454 -18.33 15.29 15.04
CA ARG A 454 -17.64 16.03 13.98
C ARG A 454 -17.18 15.04 12.92
N TYR A 455 -17.84 15.07 11.76
CA TYR A 455 -17.62 14.14 10.66
C TYR A 455 -17.52 14.90 9.33
N PRO A 456 -16.34 14.97 8.70
CA PRO A 456 -16.17 15.58 7.39
C PRO A 456 -16.98 14.87 6.32
N SER A 457 -17.43 15.65 5.34
CA SER A 457 -18.21 15.14 4.23
C SER A 457 -17.45 14.08 3.42
N ASN A 458 -18.18 13.07 2.95
CA ASN A 458 -17.63 11.84 2.38
C ASN A 458 -18.35 11.43 1.07
N ASP A 459 -18.47 12.37 0.13
CA ASP A 459 -19.05 12.12 -1.21
C ASP A 459 -18.14 12.67 -2.30
N ALA A 460 -16.87 12.27 -2.19
CA ALA A 460 -15.82 12.44 -3.19
C ALA A 460 -16.35 12.36 -4.64
N PRO A 461 -16.37 13.41 -5.48
CA PRO A 461 -16.84 13.30 -6.86
C PRO A 461 -16.02 12.29 -7.69
N LEU A 462 -16.53 11.85 -8.86
CA LEU A 462 -15.73 11.08 -9.81
C LEU A 462 -14.47 11.89 -10.17
N LEU A 463 -13.28 11.33 -9.92
CA LEU A 463 -12.01 12.07 -10.00
C LEU A 463 -11.80 12.68 -11.40
N ALA A 464 -12.15 11.96 -12.46
CA ALA A 464 -12.05 12.44 -13.83
C ALA A 464 -12.89 13.70 -14.09
N LEU A 465 -14.05 13.89 -13.42
CA LEU A 465 -14.84 15.12 -13.55
C LEU A 465 -14.07 16.34 -13.01
N LEU A 466 -13.37 16.16 -11.89
CA LEU A 466 -12.58 17.21 -11.25
C LEU A 466 -11.32 17.52 -12.05
N LEU A 467 -10.57 16.49 -12.44
CA LEU A 467 -9.30 16.66 -13.16
C LEU A 467 -9.48 17.30 -14.53
N THR A 468 -10.60 17.04 -15.21
CA THR A 468 -10.91 17.66 -16.51
C THR A 468 -11.54 19.06 -16.39
N GLY A 469 -11.91 19.48 -15.18
CA GLY A 469 -12.66 20.72 -14.94
C GLY A 469 -14.14 20.65 -15.38
N ALA A 470 -14.68 19.46 -15.64
CA ALA A 470 -16.08 19.25 -15.99
C ALA A 470 -17.04 19.60 -14.83
N VAL A 471 -16.55 19.52 -13.59
CA VAL A 471 -17.24 20.04 -12.40
C VAL A 471 -16.27 20.88 -11.56
N GLU A 472 -16.80 21.88 -10.87
CA GLU A 472 -16.01 22.72 -9.96
C GLU A 472 -15.58 21.91 -8.72
N PRO A 473 -14.32 22.03 -8.25
CA PRO A 473 -13.80 21.33 -7.08
C PRO A 473 -14.24 22.00 -5.76
N SER A 474 -15.56 22.08 -5.57
CA SER A 474 -16.18 22.72 -4.41
C SER A 474 -16.22 21.77 -3.19
N PRO A 475 -15.85 22.24 -1.98
CA PRO A 475 -15.90 21.43 -0.77
C PRO A 475 -17.36 21.33 -0.24
N ALA A 476 -18.17 20.50 -0.88
CA ALA A 476 -19.58 20.34 -0.56
C ALA A 476 -19.79 19.74 0.84
N VAL A 477 -20.78 20.26 1.58
CA VAL A 477 -21.14 19.77 2.92
C VAL A 477 -22.33 18.83 2.83
N LEU A 478 -22.23 17.65 3.44
CA LEU A 478 -23.27 16.64 3.51
C LEU A 478 -23.56 16.22 4.95
N GLY A 479 -24.84 16.02 5.25
CA GLY A 479 -25.30 15.53 6.55
C GLY A 479 -25.16 14.01 6.69
N MET A 480 -23.93 13.51 6.75
CA MET A 480 -23.64 12.06 6.86
C MET A 480 -23.10 11.64 8.23
N GLY A 481 -22.75 12.60 9.11
CA GLY A 481 -22.26 12.32 10.46
C GLY A 481 -23.32 11.81 11.45
N ASP A 482 -24.56 11.62 11.00
CA ASP A 482 -25.72 11.29 11.83
C ASP A 482 -26.05 9.78 11.88
N ARG A 483 -25.30 8.92 11.17
CA ARG A 483 -25.55 7.47 11.20
C ARG A 483 -25.20 6.90 12.57
N THR A 484 -26.16 6.16 13.14
CA THR A 484 -26.10 5.61 14.51
C THR A 484 -25.67 6.66 15.55
N ALA A 485 -26.04 7.94 15.38
CA ALA A 485 -25.68 8.99 16.34
C ALA A 485 -26.56 9.00 17.61
N ILE A 486 -27.74 8.36 17.55
CA ILE A 486 -28.60 8.18 18.73
C ILE A 486 -28.15 6.88 19.42
N PRO A 487 -27.77 6.92 20.71
CA PRO A 487 -27.39 5.70 21.44
C PRO A 487 -28.61 4.80 21.62
N PRO A 488 -28.43 3.47 21.73
CA PRO A 488 -29.54 2.53 21.87
C PRO A 488 -30.12 2.46 23.30
N TYR A 489 -29.63 3.28 24.22
CA TYR A 489 -29.96 3.25 25.65
C TYR A 489 -30.89 4.38 26.05
N ASP A 490 -31.73 4.13 27.06
CA ASP A 490 -32.59 5.14 27.64
C ASP A 490 -31.81 6.06 28.60
N TYR A 491 -31.88 7.37 28.34
CA TYR A 491 -31.30 8.40 29.20
C TYR A 491 -32.40 9.40 29.60
N PRO A 492 -32.50 9.81 30.88
CA PRO A 492 -33.53 10.74 31.34
C PRO A 492 -33.50 12.11 30.61
N ALA A 493 -32.30 12.62 30.36
CA ALA A 493 -32.05 13.79 29.52
C ALA A 493 -31.03 13.46 28.42
N MET A 494 -31.30 13.85 27.18
CA MET A 494 -30.46 13.54 26.02
C MET A 494 -30.47 14.68 25.02
N ARG A 495 -29.29 15.07 24.53
CA ARG A 495 -29.12 15.99 23.40
C ARG A 495 -28.12 15.39 22.43
N ILE A 496 -28.51 15.21 21.18
CA ILE A 496 -27.68 14.65 20.11
C ILE A 496 -27.53 15.71 19.03
N ALA A 497 -26.30 16.07 18.70
CA ALA A 497 -25.99 17.00 17.63
C ALA A 497 -24.84 16.51 16.75
N VAL A 498 -24.79 17.05 15.54
CA VAL A 498 -23.68 16.87 14.60
C VAL A 498 -23.18 18.23 14.15
N GLU A 499 -21.89 18.29 13.87
CA GLU A 499 -21.20 19.43 13.28
C GLU A 499 -20.95 19.10 11.81
N ASP A 500 -21.89 19.47 10.94
CA ASP A 500 -21.79 19.22 9.50
C ASP A 500 -20.67 20.10 8.91
N MET A 501 -19.72 19.51 8.18
CA MET A 501 -18.48 20.20 7.78
C MET A 501 -17.95 19.74 6.41
N PRO A 502 -17.20 20.60 5.69
CA PRO A 502 -16.64 20.26 4.38
C PRO A 502 -15.60 19.14 4.48
N PRO A 503 -15.28 18.47 3.35
CA PRO A 503 -14.20 17.48 3.33
C PRO A 503 -12.85 18.15 3.65
N ILE A 504 -12.00 17.44 4.38
CA ILE A 504 -10.58 17.82 4.58
C ILE A 504 -9.68 16.95 3.68
N VAL A 505 -10.02 15.67 3.59
CA VAL A 505 -9.40 14.67 2.72
C VAL A 505 -10.49 14.14 1.80
N ARG A 506 -10.13 13.79 0.57
CA ARG A 506 -10.99 13.05 -0.35
C ARG A 506 -11.52 11.79 0.34
N ALA A 507 -12.83 11.74 0.61
CA ALA A 507 -13.44 10.70 1.40
C ALA A 507 -14.74 10.16 0.79
N SER A 508 -15.02 8.88 0.99
CA SER A 508 -16.26 8.22 0.56
C SER A 508 -16.80 7.26 1.63
N TRP A 509 -17.93 6.63 1.34
CA TRP A 509 -18.47 5.57 2.18
C TRP A 509 -17.49 4.40 2.25
N MET A 510 -17.08 4.05 3.45
CA MET A 510 -16.29 2.87 3.81
C MET A 510 -17.11 2.04 4.80
N ARG A 511 -16.96 0.71 4.76
CA ARG A 511 -17.83 -0.22 5.50
C ARG A 511 -18.11 0.22 6.94
N GLY A 512 -19.37 0.48 7.29
CA GLY A 512 -19.80 1.02 8.60
C GLY A 512 -20.00 2.54 8.64
N VAL A 513 -19.38 3.30 7.75
CA VAL A 513 -19.47 4.77 7.60
C VAL A 513 -19.26 5.46 8.96
N SER A 514 -20.13 6.40 9.38
CA SER A 514 -20.03 7.07 10.67
C SER A 514 -20.61 6.25 11.83
N ALA A 515 -21.20 5.08 11.59
CA ALA A 515 -21.81 4.28 12.65
C ALA A 515 -20.77 3.59 13.53
N LEU A 516 -19.68 3.09 12.94
CA LEU A 516 -18.63 2.40 13.70
C LEU A 516 -17.97 3.35 14.72
N PRO A 517 -17.57 4.59 14.37
CA PRO A 517 -17.05 5.53 15.36
C PRO A 517 -18.10 6.01 16.37
N SER A 518 -19.35 6.24 15.95
CA SER A 518 -20.44 6.61 16.88
C SER A 518 -20.67 5.51 17.91
N THR A 519 -20.75 4.25 17.49
CA THR A 519 -20.85 3.10 18.40
C THR A 519 -19.62 2.95 19.26
N PHE A 520 -18.41 3.18 18.74
CA PHE A 520 -17.19 3.20 19.56
C PHE A 520 -17.34 4.15 20.76
N ALA A 521 -17.81 5.38 20.52
CA ALA A 521 -18.06 6.34 21.58
C ALA A 521 -19.21 5.90 22.52
N HIS A 522 -20.36 5.49 21.99
CA HIS A 522 -21.51 5.07 22.79
C HIS A 522 -21.17 3.90 23.73
N GLU A 523 -20.57 2.85 23.17
CA GLU A 523 -20.29 1.59 23.88
C GLU A 523 -19.09 1.69 24.82
N SER A 524 -18.09 2.53 24.52
CA SER A 524 -17.04 2.81 25.50
C SER A 524 -17.56 3.71 26.62
N TYR A 525 -18.42 4.68 26.32
CA TYR A 525 -18.96 5.59 27.34
C TYR A 525 -19.88 4.89 28.34
N ILE A 526 -20.81 4.04 27.88
CA ILE A 526 -21.67 3.28 28.80
C ILE A 526 -20.89 2.29 29.65
N ASP A 527 -19.79 1.74 29.13
CA ASP A 527 -18.90 0.87 29.90
C ASP A 527 -18.14 1.65 30.98
N GLU A 528 -17.75 2.89 30.69
CA GLU A 528 -17.18 3.82 31.68
C GLU A 528 -18.20 4.19 32.76
N LEU A 529 -19.48 4.42 32.39
CA LEU A 529 -20.55 4.66 33.35
C LEU A 529 -20.77 3.44 34.27
N ALA A 530 -20.80 2.24 33.70
CA ALA A 530 -20.97 1.00 34.48
C ALA A 530 -19.83 0.82 35.50
N ALA A 531 -18.59 1.04 35.08
CA ALA A 531 -17.42 0.95 35.96
C ALA A 531 -17.45 2.01 37.08
N GLU A 532 -17.83 3.25 36.78
CA GLU A 532 -17.95 4.31 37.80
C GLU A 532 -19.13 4.04 38.76
N ALA A 533 -20.22 3.45 38.27
CA ALA A 533 -21.36 3.02 39.08
C ALA A 533 -21.08 1.76 39.92
N GLY A 534 -19.98 1.05 39.66
CA GLY A 534 -19.66 -0.22 40.31
C GLY A 534 -20.64 -1.34 39.95
N VAL A 535 -21.12 -1.37 38.70
CA VAL A 535 -22.08 -2.36 38.18
C VAL A 535 -21.45 -3.15 37.03
N ASP A 536 -21.86 -4.40 36.85
CA ASP A 536 -21.43 -5.18 35.70
C ASP A 536 -21.82 -4.52 34.37
N PRO A 537 -20.90 -4.39 33.38
CA PRO A 537 -21.17 -3.66 32.16
C PRO A 537 -22.21 -4.32 31.24
N VAL A 538 -22.45 -5.63 31.34
CA VAL A 538 -23.55 -6.30 30.60
C VAL A 538 -24.87 -6.04 31.31
N GLU A 539 -24.89 -6.20 32.64
CA GLU A 539 -26.07 -5.90 33.46
C GLU A 539 -26.50 -4.43 33.33
N TYR A 540 -25.55 -3.49 33.37
CA TYR A 540 -25.80 -2.06 33.26
C TYR A 540 -26.47 -1.69 31.93
N ARG A 541 -26.02 -2.29 30.82
CA ARG A 541 -26.66 -2.16 29.51
C ARG A 541 -28.08 -2.72 29.51
N LEU A 542 -28.28 -3.90 30.10
CA LEU A 542 -29.61 -4.54 30.18
C LEU A 542 -30.62 -3.70 30.98
N ARG A 543 -30.18 -2.94 31.99
CA ARG A 543 -31.04 -1.99 32.74
C ARG A 543 -31.57 -0.85 31.86
N LEU A 544 -30.82 -0.46 30.83
CA LEU A 544 -31.09 0.71 29.99
C LEU A 544 -31.63 0.37 28.59
N LEU A 545 -31.64 -0.92 28.21
CA LEU A 545 -32.22 -1.40 26.96
C LEU A 545 -33.71 -1.69 27.12
N LYS A 546 -34.54 -1.07 26.28
CA LYS A 546 -36.00 -1.27 26.28
C LYS A 546 -36.48 -2.42 25.38
N GLU A 547 -35.70 -2.75 24.35
CA GLU A 547 -36.10 -3.73 23.33
C GLU A 547 -35.70 -5.15 23.74
N GLU A 548 -36.67 -6.05 23.93
CA GLU A 548 -36.39 -7.42 24.37
C GLU A 548 -35.60 -8.21 23.32
N ARG A 549 -35.80 -7.93 22.02
CA ARG A 549 -34.98 -8.55 20.96
C ARG A 549 -33.49 -8.23 21.13
N ALA A 550 -33.17 -6.98 21.50
CA ALA A 550 -31.81 -6.54 21.79
C ALA A 550 -31.28 -7.17 23.09
N ALA A 551 -32.08 -7.15 24.16
CA ALA A 551 -31.70 -7.74 25.44
C ALA A 551 -31.43 -9.25 25.33
N ALA A 552 -32.24 -9.97 24.54
CA ALA A 552 -32.04 -11.39 24.25
C ALA A 552 -30.70 -11.65 23.55
N LEU A 553 -30.31 -10.83 22.56
CA LEU A 553 -29.01 -10.95 21.91
C LEU A 553 -27.86 -10.70 22.89
N VAL A 554 -27.96 -9.64 23.70
CA VAL A 554 -26.95 -9.30 24.72
C VAL A 554 -26.72 -10.46 25.69
N ARG A 555 -27.79 -11.02 26.26
CA ARG A 555 -27.70 -12.17 27.18
C ARG A 555 -27.08 -13.39 26.50
N ALA A 556 -27.54 -13.71 25.29
CA ALA A 556 -27.11 -14.90 24.57
C ALA A 556 -25.62 -14.85 24.18
N VAL A 557 -25.12 -13.68 23.77
CA VAL A 557 -23.69 -13.47 23.46
C VAL A 557 -22.83 -13.53 24.72
N ALA A 558 -23.28 -12.89 25.81
CA ALA A 558 -22.57 -12.93 27.09
C ALA A 558 -22.47 -14.38 27.62
N GLU A 559 -23.56 -15.14 27.58
CA GLU A 559 -23.58 -16.56 27.95
C GLU A 559 -22.64 -17.38 27.05
N ARG A 560 -22.73 -17.21 25.72
CA ARG A 560 -21.90 -17.95 24.75
C ARG A 560 -20.41 -17.67 24.93
N ALA A 561 -20.05 -16.45 25.32
CA ALA A 561 -18.68 -16.07 25.58
C ALA A 561 -18.16 -16.49 26.96
N GLY A 562 -19.02 -17.02 27.83
CA GLY A 562 -18.66 -17.34 29.21
C GLY A 562 -18.39 -16.08 30.04
N TRP A 563 -19.21 -15.04 29.87
CA TRP A 563 -19.05 -13.78 30.59
C TRP A 563 -19.26 -13.96 32.10
N GLU A 564 -18.24 -13.60 32.89
CA GLU A 564 -18.32 -13.56 34.34
C GLU A 564 -18.63 -12.14 34.83
N PRO A 565 -19.72 -11.94 35.61
CA PRO A 565 -20.09 -10.63 36.12
C PRO A 565 -18.98 -9.96 36.94
N ARG A 566 -18.72 -8.67 36.67
CA ARG A 566 -17.64 -7.91 37.33
C ARG A 566 -17.90 -6.42 37.41
N THR A 567 -17.51 -5.78 38.50
CA THR A 567 -17.73 -4.34 38.73
C THR A 567 -16.53 -3.46 38.39
N GLY A 568 -15.41 -4.06 37.97
CA GLY A 568 -14.17 -3.37 37.64
C GLY A 568 -13.21 -4.23 36.81
N PRO A 569 -12.07 -3.66 36.39
CA PRO A 569 -11.11 -4.37 35.54
C PRO A 569 -10.44 -5.51 36.32
N ARG A 570 -10.40 -6.71 35.73
CA ARG A 570 -9.81 -7.89 36.39
C ARG A 570 -8.30 -7.84 36.46
N ARG A 571 -7.64 -7.19 35.48
CA ARG A 571 -6.17 -7.10 35.37
C ARG A 571 -5.48 -8.46 35.55
N THR A 572 -6.04 -9.49 34.92
CA THR A 572 -5.46 -10.84 34.94
C THR A 572 -4.26 -10.91 34.01
N GLY A 573 -3.29 -11.78 34.28
CA GLY A 573 -2.09 -11.88 33.47
C GLY A 573 -0.95 -12.62 34.17
N GLU A 574 0.03 -13.06 33.39
CA GLU A 574 1.25 -13.70 33.87
C GLU A 574 2.47 -13.03 33.23
N GLY A 575 3.51 -12.76 34.02
CA GLY A 575 4.67 -12.03 33.52
C GLY A 575 4.25 -10.68 32.93
N ASP A 576 4.68 -10.39 31.70
CA ASP A 576 4.42 -9.13 30.99
C ASP A 576 3.13 -9.12 30.16
N ILE A 577 2.39 -10.23 30.13
CA ILE A 577 1.14 -10.35 29.37
C ILE A 577 -0.06 -10.14 30.29
N LEU A 578 -0.85 -9.11 29.99
CA LEU A 578 -2.14 -8.82 30.60
C LEU A 578 -3.26 -9.38 29.71
N ARG A 579 -4.34 -9.86 30.32
CA ARG A 579 -5.51 -10.45 29.67
C ARG A 579 -6.75 -9.68 30.05
N GLY A 580 -7.62 -9.46 29.08
CA GLY A 580 -8.89 -8.79 29.31
C GLY A 580 -9.99 -9.28 28.39
N GLN A 581 -11.22 -9.08 28.82
CA GLN A 581 -12.42 -9.40 28.06
C GLN A 581 -13.38 -8.22 28.11
N GLY A 582 -13.88 -7.79 26.95
CA GLY A 582 -14.73 -6.62 26.80
C GLY A 582 -15.99 -6.92 26.03
N PHE A 583 -17.09 -6.27 26.41
CA PHE A 583 -18.39 -6.41 25.78
C PHE A 583 -18.76 -5.11 25.05
N ALA A 584 -19.43 -5.23 23.90
CA ALA A 584 -20.11 -4.11 23.25
C ALA A 584 -21.31 -4.60 22.43
N TYR A 585 -22.30 -3.73 22.26
CA TYR A 585 -23.53 -4.00 21.52
C TYR A 585 -23.86 -2.84 20.55
N ALA A 586 -24.55 -3.14 19.45
CA ALA A 586 -25.03 -2.12 18.53
C ALA A 586 -26.29 -2.54 17.77
N LEU A 587 -27.15 -1.56 17.50
CA LEU A 587 -28.09 -1.59 16.37
C LEU A 587 -27.51 -0.70 15.28
N TYR A 588 -27.22 -1.27 14.10
CA TYR A 588 -26.77 -0.46 12.96
C TYR A 588 -27.97 0.29 12.36
N VAL A 589 -27.94 1.63 12.38
CA VAL A 589 -28.99 2.49 11.81
C VAL A 589 -28.42 3.25 10.62
N HIS A 590 -29.13 3.21 9.49
CA HIS A 590 -28.70 3.85 8.25
C HIS A 590 -29.85 4.56 7.52
N SER A 591 -29.54 5.02 6.30
CA SER A 591 -30.33 5.91 5.44
C SER A 591 -30.46 7.34 6.01
N LYS A 592 -31.16 8.23 5.29
CA LYS A 592 -31.32 9.65 5.71
C LYS A 592 -31.97 9.70 7.09
N PHE A 593 -31.40 10.49 8.01
CA PHE A 593 -31.91 10.64 9.37
C PHE A 593 -33.44 10.91 9.39
N PRO A 594 -34.22 10.25 10.28
CA PRO A 594 -33.79 9.41 11.41
C PRO A 594 -33.34 7.98 11.04
N GLY A 595 -33.46 7.59 9.77
CA GLY A 595 -33.03 6.28 9.30
C GLY A 595 -33.89 5.12 9.80
N TYR A 596 -33.44 3.90 9.51
CA TYR A 596 -34.02 2.65 10.04
C TYR A 596 -32.93 1.65 10.42
N GLY A 597 -33.29 0.68 11.26
CA GLY A 597 -32.37 -0.36 11.70
C GLY A 597 -32.09 -1.39 10.59
N ALA A 598 -30.82 -1.63 10.32
CA ALA A 598 -30.37 -2.78 9.54
C ALA A 598 -30.43 -4.02 10.41
N ALA A 599 -29.47 -4.25 11.30
CA ALA A 599 -29.44 -5.46 12.13
C ALA A 599 -28.70 -5.21 13.45
N TRP A 600 -28.91 -6.12 14.41
CA TRP A 600 -28.24 -6.08 15.70
C TRP A 600 -26.98 -6.92 15.72
N ALA A 601 -25.99 -6.45 16.47
CA ALA A 601 -24.78 -7.20 16.75
C ALA A 601 -24.31 -6.96 18.18
N ALA A 602 -23.67 -7.97 18.77
CA ALA A 602 -22.98 -7.84 20.05
C ALA A 602 -21.70 -8.66 20.01
N TRP A 603 -20.65 -8.14 20.63
CA TRP A 603 -19.33 -8.77 20.67
C TRP A 603 -18.91 -8.97 22.11
N VAL A 604 -18.25 -10.10 22.35
CA VAL A 604 -17.27 -10.24 23.42
C VAL A 604 -15.90 -10.45 22.79
N ALA A 605 -14.96 -9.55 23.07
CA ALA A 605 -13.58 -9.63 22.62
C ALA A 605 -12.68 -10.04 23.79
N GLU A 606 -11.78 -10.99 23.55
CA GLU A 606 -10.69 -11.36 24.45
C GLU A 606 -9.37 -10.87 23.85
N VAL A 607 -8.56 -10.20 24.67
CA VAL A 607 -7.29 -9.61 24.25
C VAL A 607 -6.15 -9.97 25.19
N GLU A 608 -4.96 -10.10 24.62
CA GLU A 608 -3.68 -10.13 25.32
C GLU A 608 -2.93 -8.83 25.02
N VAL A 609 -2.36 -8.22 26.06
CA VAL A 609 -1.60 -6.97 25.99
C VAL A 609 -0.24 -7.20 26.61
N ASN A 610 0.83 -7.02 25.83
CA ASN A 610 2.18 -7.00 26.35
C ASN A 610 2.48 -5.61 26.94
N ARG A 611 2.61 -5.49 28.26
CA ARG A 611 2.79 -4.17 28.91
C ARG A 611 4.15 -3.52 28.64
N ARG A 612 5.13 -4.29 28.15
CA ARG A 612 6.48 -3.80 27.83
C ARG A 612 6.58 -3.28 26.40
N THR A 613 5.90 -3.94 25.46
CA THR A 613 5.89 -3.50 24.05
C THR A 613 4.65 -2.71 23.68
N GLY A 614 3.56 -2.81 24.43
CA GLY A 614 2.25 -2.29 24.05
C GLY A 614 1.53 -3.13 23.01
N GLU A 615 2.11 -4.25 22.56
CA GLU A 615 1.49 -5.13 21.57
C GLU A 615 0.16 -5.67 22.07
N VAL A 616 -0.85 -5.64 21.18
CA VAL A 616 -2.20 -6.12 21.46
C VAL A 616 -2.55 -7.22 20.46
N VAL A 617 -2.94 -8.38 20.99
CA VAL A 617 -3.45 -9.49 20.20
C VAL A 617 -4.90 -9.73 20.61
N ALA A 618 -5.83 -9.69 19.65
CA ALA A 618 -7.16 -10.23 19.87
C ALA A 618 -7.06 -11.75 19.75
N THR A 619 -7.28 -12.49 20.84
CA THR A 619 -7.11 -13.94 20.87
C THR A 619 -8.39 -14.67 20.44
N ARG A 620 -9.54 -14.16 20.88
CA ARG A 620 -10.86 -14.72 20.59
C ARG A 620 -11.92 -13.63 20.50
N ILE A 621 -12.84 -13.77 19.55
CA ILE A 621 -13.99 -12.88 19.41
C ILE A 621 -15.25 -13.73 19.24
N VAL A 622 -16.20 -13.57 20.16
CA VAL A 622 -17.56 -14.12 20.06
C VAL A 622 -18.47 -13.03 19.51
N ALA A 623 -18.91 -13.19 18.26
CA ALA A 623 -19.75 -12.23 17.57
C ALA A 623 -21.17 -12.78 17.42
N GLY A 624 -22.11 -12.19 18.16
CA GLY A 624 -23.53 -12.42 17.97
C GLY A 624 -24.13 -11.50 16.93
N HIS A 625 -25.04 -12.05 16.13
CA HIS A 625 -25.73 -11.32 15.07
C HIS A 625 -27.20 -11.71 14.97
N ASP A 626 -28.09 -10.72 14.90
CA ASP A 626 -29.51 -10.91 14.68
C ASP A 626 -29.96 -10.15 13.43
N ALA A 627 -30.17 -10.92 12.35
CA ALA A 627 -30.56 -10.42 11.03
C ALA A 627 -31.98 -10.87 10.62
N GLY A 628 -32.83 -11.26 11.58
CA GLY A 628 -34.17 -11.78 11.26
C GLY A 628 -34.11 -13.06 10.44
N LEU A 629 -35.00 -13.19 9.44
CA LEU A 629 -34.96 -14.29 8.48
C LEU A 629 -33.64 -14.25 7.69
N MET A 630 -32.80 -15.28 7.86
CA MET A 630 -31.59 -15.45 7.07
C MET A 630 -31.92 -16.18 5.77
N ILE A 631 -31.69 -15.53 4.63
CA ILE A 631 -31.91 -16.16 3.32
C ILE A 631 -30.94 -17.33 3.10
N ASN A 632 -29.64 -17.07 3.30
CA ASN A 632 -28.58 -18.06 3.27
C ASN A 632 -27.75 -17.93 4.56
N PRO A 633 -27.91 -18.83 5.54
CA PRO A 633 -27.19 -18.76 6.82
C PRO A 633 -25.66 -18.77 6.68
N ASP A 634 -25.11 -19.51 5.71
CA ASP A 634 -23.65 -19.51 5.47
C ASP A 634 -23.18 -18.19 4.88
N GLY A 635 -23.97 -17.57 3.99
CA GLY A 635 -23.71 -16.22 3.49
C GLY A 635 -23.62 -15.19 4.62
N VAL A 636 -24.57 -15.22 5.56
CA VAL A 636 -24.56 -14.35 6.74
C VAL A 636 -23.36 -14.64 7.63
N ARG A 637 -23.06 -15.92 7.91
CA ARG A 637 -21.88 -16.32 8.71
C ARG A 637 -20.57 -15.80 8.11
N HIS A 638 -20.36 -15.96 6.81
CA HIS A 638 -19.18 -15.46 6.11
C HIS A 638 -19.08 -13.93 6.16
N GLN A 639 -20.20 -13.22 6.06
CA GLN A 639 -20.24 -11.77 6.24
C GLN A 639 -19.83 -11.36 7.65
N VAL A 640 -20.27 -12.07 8.68
CA VAL A 640 -19.84 -11.83 10.07
C VAL A 640 -18.33 -12.06 10.23
N HIS A 641 -17.76 -13.13 9.66
CA HIS A 641 -16.29 -13.33 9.67
C HIS A 641 -15.55 -12.13 9.07
N GLY A 642 -15.95 -11.69 7.87
CA GLY A 642 -15.33 -10.54 7.22
C GLY A 642 -15.47 -9.25 8.02
N ASN A 643 -16.64 -9.02 8.64
CA ASN A 643 -16.86 -7.89 9.54
C ASN A 643 -15.93 -7.93 10.76
N VAL A 644 -15.76 -9.11 11.37
CA VAL A 644 -14.91 -9.28 12.56
C VAL A 644 -13.44 -8.99 12.25
N ILE A 645 -12.93 -9.57 11.15
CA ILE A 645 -11.55 -9.38 10.72
C ILE A 645 -11.27 -7.90 10.42
N GLN A 646 -12.15 -7.24 9.64
CA GLN A 646 -11.96 -5.84 9.27
C GLN A 646 -12.05 -4.89 10.47
N ALA A 647 -13.03 -5.06 11.35
CA ALA A 647 -13.15 -4.20 12.52
C ALA A 647 -12.00 -4.39 13.52
N THR A 648 -11.49 -5.63 13.65
CA THR A 648 -10.30 -5.91 14.48
C THR A 648 -9.05 -5.26 13.90
N SER A 649 -8.81 -5.42 12.60
CA SER A 649 -7.70 -4.77 11.87
C SER A 649 -7.76 -3.24 12.03
N ARG A 650 -8.95 -2.64 11.85
CA ARG A 650 -9.18 -1.20 12.02
C ARG A 650 -8.97 -0.71 13.44
N ALA A 651 -9.39 -1.49 14.43
CA ALA A 651 -9.23 -1.13 15.82
C ALA A 651 -7.77 -1.23 16.27
N LEU A 652 -6.97 -2.14 15.72
CA LEU A 652 -5.59 -2.39 16.20
C LEU A 652 -4.49 -1.73 15.37
N LYS A 653 -4.70 -1.49 14.06
CA LYS A 653 -3.61 -1.11 13.14
C LYS A 653 -3.91 0.07 12.21
N GLU A 654 -5.11 0.12 11.65
CA GLU A 654 -5.33 0.90 10.43
C GLU A 654 -5.51 2.40 10.69
N ARG A 655 -4.62 3.20 10.10
CA ARG A 655 -4.74 4.66 9.98
C ARG A 655 -3.98 5.15 8.75
N VAL A 656 -4.54 6.11 8.03
CA VAL A 656 -3.85 6.74 6.88
C VAL A 656 -2.80 7.70 7.42
N PRO A 657 -1.51 7.52 7.12
CA PRO A 657 -0.50 8.50 7.45
C PRO A 657 -0.56 9.68 6.47
N PHE A 658 -0.34 10.88 6.99
CA PHE A 658 -0.18 12.10 6.21
C PHE A 658 1.25 12.63 6.37
N GLU A 659 1.72 13.36 5.35
CA GLU A 659 2.98 14.10 5.38
C GLU A 659 2.77 15.36 4.53
N ASP A 660 3.16 16.53 5.04
CA ASP A 660 2.94 17.82 4.37
C ASP A 660 1.50 18.04 3.88
N GLY A 661 0.51 17.52 4.63
CA GLY A 661 -0.92 17.67 4.34
C GLY A 661 -1.47 16.78 3.22
N ILE A 662 -0.70 15.81 2.71
CA ILE A 662 -1.13 14.83 1.70
C ILE A 662 -0.96 13.38 2.19
N VAL A 663 -1.61 12.44 1.51
CA VAL A 663 -1.53 11.01 1.83
C VAL A 663 -0.11 10.49 1.60
N ALA A 664 0.46 9.83 2.61
CA ALA A 664 1.83 9.30 2.56
C ALA A 664 1.89 7.79 2.28
N ALA A 665 0.83 7.03 2.59
CA ALA A 665 0.80 5.59 2.33
C ALA A 665 0.64 5.31 0.83
N ARG A 666 1.66 4.69 0.23
CA ARG A 666 1.68 4.30 -1.20
C ARG A 666 1.45 2.80 -1.40
N GLU A 667 1.73 1.99 -0.40
CA GLU A 667 1.56 0.54 -0.47
C GLU A 667 1.24 -0.04 0.92
N TRP A 668 1.25 -1.36 1.07
CA TRP A 668 0.79 -2.08 2.25
C TRP A 668 1.72 -1.96 3.46
N GLY A 669 3.03 -1.84 3.25
CA GLY A 669 4.01 -1.53 4.30
C GLY A 669 3.73 -0.18 4.96
N GLY A 670 3.38 0.85 4.17
CA GLY A 670 2.96 2.16 4.64
C GLY A 670 1.54 2.22 5.25
N TYR A 671 0.74 1.17 5.09
CA TYR A 671 -0.62 1.05 5.65
C TYR A 671 -0.87 -0.39 6.14
N PRO A 672 -0.34 -0.75 7.33
CA PRO A 672 -0.41 -2.12 7.82
C PRO A 672 -1.86 -2.50 8.16
N ILE A 673 -2.24 -3.70 7.72
CA ILE A 673 -3.49 -4.39 8.08
C ILE A 673 -3.17 -5.66 8.87
N LEU A 674 -4.21 -6.30 9.41
CA LEU A 674 -4.09 -7.60 10.08
C LEU A 674 -3.62 -8.69 9.10
N ASP A 675 -2.61 -9.46 9.50
CA ASP A 675 -2.15 -10.61 8.74
C ASP A 675 -2.73 -11.93 9.27
N PHE A 676 -2.51 -13.04 8.57
CA PHE A 676 -3.09 -14.34 8.90
C PHE A 676 -2.70 -14.87 10.29
N ARG A 677 -1.55 -14.47 10.84
CA ARG A 677 -1.05 -14.92 12.15
C ARG A 677 -1.78 -14.21 13.30
N GLU A 678 -2.40 -13.08 13.01
CA GLU A 678 -3.03 -12.20 13.98
C GLU A 678 -4.56 -12.30 13.95
N VAL A 679 -5.12 -13.14 13.07
CA VAL A 679 -6.56 -13.37 12.99
C VAL A 679 -7.03 -14.05 14.28
N PRO A 680 -7.98 -13.45 15.03
CA PRO A 680 -8.51 -14.05 16.26
C PRO A 680 -9.27 -15.34 15.96
N ALA A 681 -9.44 -16.19 16.97
CA ALA A 681 -10.45 -17.24 16.93
C ALA A 681 -11.85 -16.58 16.86
N VAL A 682 -12.49 -16.61 15.69
CA VAL A 682 -13.82 -16.01 15.48
C VAL A 682 -14.91 -17.05 15.70
N GLU A 683 -15.79 -16.78 16.66
CA GLU A 683 -16.97 -17.59 16.94
C GLU A 683 -18.24 -16.80 16.59
N VAL A 684 -18.96 -17.27 15.57
CA VAL A 684 -20.20 -16.61 15.10
C VAL A 684 -21.43 -17.27 15.69
N MET A 685 -22.20 -16.49 16.43
CA MET A 685 -23.52 -16.85 16.93
C MET A 685 -24.60 -16.08 16.15
N MET A 686 -25.49 -16.79 15.47
CA MET A 686 -26.60 -16.17 14.74
C MET A 686 -27.91 -16.45 15.45
N MET A 687 -28.78 -15.44 15.59
CA MET A 687 -30.11 -15.59 16.20
C MET A 687 -31.11 -16.14 15.18
N PRO A 688 -31.69 -17.34 15.38
CA PRO A 688 -32.67 -17.89 14.44
C PRO A 688 -34.03 -17.21 14.62
N ARG A 689 -34.38 -16.30 13.68
CA ARG A 689 -35.67 -15.59 13.70
C ARG A 689 -36.38 -15.68 12.35
N PRO A 690 -36.85 -16.88 11.94
CA PRO A 690 -37.38 -17.11 10.61
C PRO A 690 -38.71 -16.36 10.34
N GLU A 691 -39.47 -16.03 11.39
CA GLU A 691 -40.73 -15.27 11.29
C GLU A 691 -40.53 -13.74 11.27
N GLU A 692 -39.32 -13.26 11.54
CA GLU A 692 -38.99 -11.84 11.46
C GLU A 692 -38.56 -11.46 10.03
N PRO A 693 -38.83 -10.23 9.57
CA PRO A 693 -38.34 -9.76 8.27
C PRO A 693 -36.82 -9.94 8.12
N PRO A 694 -36.33 -10.27 6.92
CA PRO A 694 -34.90 -10.38 6.68
C PRO A 694 -34.24 -8.98 6.74
N LEU A 695 -33.09 -8.92 7.39
CA LEU A 695 -32.36 -7.69 7.66
C LEU A 695 -30.96 -7.68 7.03
N GLY A 696 -30.35 -6.50 6.99
CA GLY A 696 -29.03 -6.30 6.39
C GLY A 696 -27.86 -6.84 7.24
N ALA A 697 -27.09 -7.80 6.69
CA ALA A 697 -25.89 -8.37 7.31
C ALA A 697 -24.56 -7.83 6.71
N GLY A 698 -24.65 -6.87 5.79
CA GLY A 698 -23.50 -6.34 5.05
C GLY A 698 -22.43 -5.75 5.97
N GLU A 699 -22.82 -4.99 6.99
CA GLU A 699 -21.87 -4.18 7.77
C GLU A 699 -22.13 -4.25 9.28
N SER A 700 -23.35 -4.61 9.68
CA SER A 700 -23.87 -4.50 11.05
C SER A 700 -23.01 -5.21 12.10
N ALA A 701 -22.44 -6.37 11.76
CA ALA A 701 -21.61 -7.13 12.71
C ALA A 701 -20.24 -6.50 13.00
N SER A 702 -19.79 -5.49 12.24
CA SER A 702 -18.51 -4.80 12.48
C SER A 702 -18.62 -3.68 13.53
N VAL A 703 -19.83 -3.14 13.70
CA VAL A 703 -20.11 -1.89 14.42
C VAL A 703 -19.69 -1.91 15.90
N PRO A 704 -19.93 -2.98 16.70
CA PRO A 704 -19.51 -3.01 18.10
C PRO A 704 -18.00 -3.29 18.30
N GLY A 705 -17.26 -3.63 17.25
CA GLY A 705 -15.95 -4.28 17.39
C GLY A 705 -14.88 -3.45 18.09
N ALA A 706 -14.74 -2.18 17.70
CA ALA A 706 -13.73 -1.30 18.31
C ALA A 706 -13.99 -1.06 19.80
N ALA A 707 -15.27 -0.90 20.21
CA ALA A 707 -15.61 -0.73 21.61
C ALA A 707 -15.41 -2.00 22.43
N ALA A 708 -15.75 -3.17 21.90
CA ALA A 708 -15.50 -4.44 22.59
C ALA A 708 -14.01 -4.62 22.89
N ILE A 709 -13.14 -4.32 21.91
CA ILE A 709 -11.68 -4.34 22.07
C ILE A 709 -11.23 -3.29 23.09
N ALA A 710 -11.72 -2.05 23.01
CA ALA A 710 -11.37 -1.00 23.97
C ALA A 710 -11.76 -1.35 25.41
N ASN A 711 -12.93 -1.95 25.61
CA ASN A 711 -13.42 -2.41 26.90
C ASN A 711 -12.60 -3.61 27.40
N ALA A 712 -12.13 -4.48 26.50
CA ALA A 712 -11.22 -5.58 26.84
C ALA A 712 -9.84 -5.05 27.28
N LEU A 713 -9.32 -4.02 26.60
CA LEU A 713 -8.10 -3.33 27.00
C LEU A 713 -8.24 -2.69 28.38
N PHE A 714 -9.39 -2.10 28.70
CA PHE A 714 -9.65 -1.60 30.04
C PHE A 714 -9.70 -2.73 31.07
N ASP A 715 -10.36 -3.85 30.77
CA ASP A 715 -10.37 -5.01 31.68
C ASP A 715 -8.95 -5.54 31.95
N ALA A 716 -8.08 -5.55 30.93
CA ALA A 716 -6.69 -5.99 31.03
C ALA A 716 -5.78 -5.01 31.79
N THR A 717 -5.89 -3.72 31.50
CA THR A 717 -4.90 -2.71 31.93
C THR A 717 -5.42 -1.78 33.03
N GLY A 718 -6.74 -1.65 33.15
CA GLY A 718 -7.43 -0.60 33.90
C GLY A 718 -7.28 0.80 33.30
N VAL A 719 -6.79 0.94 32.07
CA VAL A 719 -6.66 2.21 31.34
C VAL A 719 -7.73 2.30 30.26
N ARG A 720 -8.37 3.47 30.11
CA ARG A 720 -9.39 3.73 29.09
C ARG A 720 -8.76 4.34 27.83
N PHE A 721 -8.69 3.57 26.75
CA PHE A 721 -8.22 4.03 25.45
C PHE A 721 -9.37 4.56 24.61
N ARG A 722 -9.32 5.86 24.26
CA ARG A 722 -10.41 6.56 23.54
C ARG A 722 -10.03 7.01 22.13
N ARG A 723 -8.85 6.58 21.66
CA ARG A 723 -8.28 6.95 20.36
C ARG A 723 -7.93 5.67 19.61
N ALA A 724 -8.71 5.35 18.58
CA ALA A 724 -8.37 4.28 17.64
C ALA A 724 -7.36 4.80 16.60
N PRO A 725 -6.48 3.95 16.05
CA PRO A 725 -6.30 2.53 16.39
C PRO A 725 -5.47 2.37 17.68
N PHE A 726 -5.69 1.27 18.40
CA PHE A 726 -4.98 0.86 19.61
C PHE A 726 -3.60 0.27 19.25
N THR A 727 -2.82 1.05 18.52
CA THR A 727 -1.49 0.61 18.11
C THR A 727 -0.59 0.52 19.33
N PRO A 728 0.48 -0.29 19.24
CA PRO A 728 1.33 -0.51 20.40
C PRO A 728 1.92 0.78 21.01
N GLU A 729 2.15 1.83 20.22
CA GLU A 729 2.60 3.14 20.72
C GLU A 729 1.52 3.87 21.53
N VAL A 730 0.25 3.74 21.11
CA VAL A 730 -0.90 4.29 21.84
C VAL A 730 -1.06 3.58 23.18
N ILE A 731 -0.86 2.26 23.21
CA ILE A 731 -0.92 1.46 24.43
C ILE A 731 0.17 1.87 25.41
N LEU A 732 1.45 1.89 24.99
CA LEU A 732 2.56 2.30 25.85
C LEU A 732 2.37 3.72 26.40
N ALA A 733 1.99 4.67 25.55
CA ALA A 733 1.74 6.04 25.98
C ALA A 733 0.62 6.15 27.03
N GLY A 734 -0.34 5.22 27.04
CA GLY A 734 -1.38 5.14 28.05
C GLY A 734 -0.97 4.41 29.33
N LEU A 735 0.02 3.52 29.28
CA LEU A 735 0.51 2.74 30.43
C LEU A 735 1.57 3.47 31.27
N GLU A 736 2.35 4.39 30.67
CA GLU A 736 3.42 5.14 31.35
C GLU A 736 2.94 6.49 31.93
N PRO A 737 3.41 6.92 33.12
CA PRO A 737 3.36 8.32 33.53
C PRO A 737 4.39 9.13 32.72
N ALA A 738 3.92 10.20 32.05
CA ALA A 738 4.70 11.03 31.14
C ALA A 738 6.07 11.46 31.72
N ALA A 739 7.17 11.06 31.05
CA ALA A 739 8.49 11.60 31.32
C ALA A 739 8.64 13.01 30.71
N PRO A 740 9.22 13.98 31.44
CA PRO A 740 9.43 15.32 30.92
C PRO A 740 10.53 15.35 29.83
N PRO A 741 10.41 16.21 28.81
CA PRO A 741 11.37 16.30 27.72
C PRO A 741 12.73 16.88 28.17
N PRO A 742 13.86 16.48 27.55
CA PRO A 742 15.18 17.00 27.88
C PRO A 742 15.38 18.45 27.40
N PRO A 743 16.16 19.28 28.12
CA PRO A 743 16.40 20.68 27.75
C PRO A 743 17.40 20.82 26.57
N PRO A 744 17.30 21.92 25.79
CA PRO A 744 18.12 22.12 24.60
C PRO A 744 19.57 22.50 24.94
N ARG A 745 20.54 21.90 24.22
CA ARG A 745 21.97 22.25 24.30
C ARG A 745 22.34 23.36 23.31
N ARG A 746 22.90 24.46 23.83
CA ARG A 746 23.50 25.57 23.06
C ARG A 746 24.80 25.13 22.35
N ARG A 747 24.86 25.34 21.03
CA ARG A 747 26.11 25.32 20.25
C ARG A 747 26.68 26.74 20.16
N TRP A 748 27.98 26.88 20.42
CA TRP A 748 28.78 28.07 20.19
C TRP A 748 29.83 27.72 19.14
N PHE A 749 29.85 28.46 18.04
CA PHE A 749 30.98 28.54 17.13
C PHE A 749 31.05 29.99 16.63
N ARG A 750 32.23 30.62 16.76
CA ARG A 750 33.03 31.15 15.63
C ARG A 750 34.11 32.13 16.12
N GLY A 751 35.25 32.06 15.45
CA GLY A 751 36.41 32.95 15.55
C GLY A 751 37.68 32.09 15.62
N LEU A 752 38.65 32.14 14.70
CA LEU A 752 39.03 33.19 13.78
C LEU A 752 39.73 32.54 12.59
N GLY A 753 39.31 32.89 11.37
CA GLY A 753 40.08 32.64 10.16
C GLY A 753 41.06 33.78 9.92
N GLY A 754 42.23 33.45 9.41
CA GLY A 754 43.10 34.42 8.74
C GLY A 754 44.56 34.34 9.17
N VAL A 755 45.39 34.09 8.16
CA VAL A 755 46.83 34.37 8.04
C VAL A 755 47.72 33.15 8.22
N LEU A 756 48.07 32.56 7.07
CA LEU A 756 49.38 31.94 6.71
C LEU A 756 49.31 31.22 5.33
N GLY A 757 48.45 31.68 4.41
CA GLY A 757 48.33 31.16 3.04
C GLY A 757 49.13 31.93 1.99
N GLY A 758 50.04 32.82 2.40
CA GLY A 758 50.66 33.82 1.50
C GLY A 758 52.08 33.52 1.01
N LEU A 759 52.78 32.49 1.53
CA LEU A 759 54.21 32.28 1.23
C LEU A 759 54.55 30.92 0.60
N ALA A 760 53.58 30.05 0.34
CA ALA A 760 53.84 28.73 -0.26
C ALA A 760 53.52 28.64 -1.78
N VAL A 761 52.88 29.66 -2.37
CA VAL A 761 52.45 29.62 -3.78
C VAL A 761 53.59 29.97 -4.75
N GLY A 762 54.63 30.68 -4.30
CA GLY A 762 55.75 31.12 -5.16
C GLY A 762 56.79 30.05 -5.51
N ALA A 763 56.92 29.00 -4.69
CA ALA A 763 57.96 27.97 -4.87
C ALA A 763 57.49 26.74 -5.68
N ALA A 764 56.17 26.52 -5.83
CA ALA A 764 55.63 25.39 -6.59
C ALA A 764 55.59 25.64 -8.12
N ALA A 765 55.65 26.90 -8.56
CA ALA A 765 55.58 27.26 -9.98
C ALA A 765 56.88 26.96 -10.77
N ALA A 766 57.99 26.64 -10.10
CA ALA A 766 59.27 26.29 -10.75
C ALA A 766 59.46 24.78 -11.01
N LEU A 767 58.53 23.92 -10.57
CA LEU A 767 58.62 22.45 -10.71
C LEU A 767 57.59 21.83 -11.67
N GLY A 768 56.82 22.64 -12.39
CA GLY A 768 55.55 22.22 -13.01
C GLY A 768 55.55 22.05 -14.53
N TRP A 769 56.32 21.11 -15.08
CA TRP A 769 55.95 20.32 -16.27
C TRP A 769 57.08 19.32 -16.59
N ALA A 770 56.79 18.01 -16.58
CA ALA A 770 57.73 17.03 -17.14
C ALA A 770 57.69 17.10 -18.68
N ALA A 771 58.80 16.79 -19.36
CA ALA A 771 58.82 16.76 -20.83
C ALA A 771 57.81 15.74 -21.39
N ALA A 772 57.10 16.13 -22.46
CA ALA A 772 56.23 15.22 -23.19
C ALA A 772 57.05 14.09 -23.83
N LEU A 773 56.54 12.86 -23.76
CA LEU A 773 57.14 11.72 -24.47
C LEU A 773 56.58 11.65 -25.89
N ALA A 774 57.47 11.38 -26.85
CA ALA A 774 57.09 11.27 -28.26
C ALA A 774 56.04 10.16 -28.45
N PRO A 775 55.00 10.39 -29.28
CA PRO A 775 54.01 9.37 -29.57
C PRO A 775 54.65 8.19 -30.33
N VAL A 776 54.17 6.98 -30.07
CA VAL A 776 54.54 5.76 -30.82
C VAL A 776 53.36 5.28 -31.65
N GLN A 777 53.63 4.42 -32.64
CA GLN A 777 52.56 3.68 -33.32
C GLN A 777 52.02 2.58 -32.39
N PRO A 778 50.70 2.36 -32.33
CA PRO A 778 50.11 1.33 -31.48
C PRO A 778 50.63 -0.06 -31.91
N PRO A 779 51.17 -0.88 -30.98
CA PRO A 779 51.47 -2.28 -31.27
C PRO A 779 50.19 -3.05 -31.64
N GLY A 780 50.24 -3.90 -32.66
CA GLY A 780 49.13 -4.79 -33.01
C GLY A 780 48.88 -5.84 -31.92
N ALA A 781 47.65 -6.34 -31.79
CA ALA A 781 47.28 -7.31 -30.75
C ALA A 781 48.12 -8.61 -30.80
N GLU A 782 48.57 -9.00 -32.00
CA GLU A 782 49.48 -10.15 -32.23
C GLU A 782 50.90 -9.96 -31.65
N ALA A 783 51.28 -8.74 -31.23
CA ALA A 783 52.61 -8.44 -30.73
C ALA A 783 52.88 -8.97 -29.30
N PHE A 784 51.85 -9.47 -28.61
CA PHE A 784 51.94 -9.88 -27.21
C PHE A 784 51.64 -11.38 -27.02
N PRO A 785 52.45 -12.12 -26.24
CA PRO A 785 52.15 -13.51 -25.89
C PRO A 785 50.82 -13.65 -25.14
N ALA A 786 50.06 -14.70 -25.44
CA ALA A 786 48.75 -14.96 -24.82
C ALA A 786 48.80 -15.01 -23.27
N ALA A 787 49.85 -15.59 -22.69
CA ALA A 787 50.03 -15.62 -21.23
C ALA A 787 50.22 -14.22 -20.62
N GLN A 788 50.84 -13.29 -21.35
CA GLN A 788 51.00 -11.91 -20.93
C GLN A 788 49.66 -11.15 -21.01
N LEU A 789 48.88 -11.37 -22.07
CA LEU A 789 47.55 -10.79 -22.23
C LEU A 789 46.58 -11.27 -21.13
N GLU A 790 46.62 -12.56 -20.80
CA GLU A 790 45.78 -13.11 -19.72
C GLU A 790 46.20 -12.56 -18.35
N ARG A 791 47.51 -12.48 -18.07
CA ARG A 791 48.01 -11.83 -16.85
C ARG A 791 47.55 -10.37 -16.77
N GLY A 792 47.61 -9.63 -17.88
CA GLY A 792 47.11 -8.26 -17.97
C GLY A 792 45.59 -8.14 -17.76
N ARG A 793 44.80 -9.08 -18.29
CA ARG A 793 43.35 -9.15 -18.08
C ARG A 793 43.00 -9.32 -16.61
N LEU A 794 43.71 -10.22 -15.92
CA LEU A 794 43.55 -10.46 -14.48
C LEU A 794 43.93 -9.22 -13.65
N LEU A 795 45.03 -8.54 -14.00
CA LEU A 795 45.45 -7.29 -13.35
C LEU A 795 44.44 -6.15 -13.59
N ALA A 796 43.87 -6.04 -14.79
CA ALA A 796 42.83 -5.07 -15.10
C ALA A 796 41.53 -5.32 -14.33
N ALA A 797 41.20 -6.60 -14.11
CA ALA A 797 40.07 -7.02 -13.28
C ALA A 797 40.33 -6.72 -11.80
N ALA A 798 41.52 -7.05 -11.27
CA ALA A 798 41.93 -6.74 -9.90
C ALA A 798 41.96 -5.23 -9.62
N GLY A 799 42.52 -4.45 -10.55
CA GLY A 799 42.59 -2.99 -10.46
C GLY A 799 41.27 -2.27 -10.78
N ASN A 800 40.21 -3.02 -11.08
CA ASN A 800 38.87 -2.52 -11.35
C ASN A 800 38.80 -1.47 -12.49
N CYS A 801 39.65 -1.63 -13.53
CA CYS A 801 39.78 -0.65 -14.61
C CYS A 801 38.45 -0.40 -15.34
N ALA A 802 37.71 -1.47 -15.65
CA ALA A 802 36.44 -1.38 -16.36
C ALA A 802 35.37 -0.60 -15.58
N ALA A 803 35.26 -0.79 -14.27
CA ALA A 803 34.26 -0.06 -13.48
C ALA A 803 34.57 1.44 -13.38
N CYS A 804 35.84 1.84 -13.41
CA CYS A 804 36.25 3.25 -13.38
C CYS A 804 36.24 3.91 -14.76
N HIS A 805 36.57 3.17 -15.82
CA HIS A 805 36.75 3.70 -17.18
C HIS A 805 35.61 3.36 -18.15
N THR A 806 34.40 3.09 -17.62
CA THR A 806 33.20 2.83 -18.45
C THR A 806 32.06 3.73 -17.97
N ALA A 807 31.54 4.57 -18.87
CA ALA A 807 30.33 5.36 -18.62
C ALA A 807 29.10 4.45 -18.42
N PRO A 808 28.04 4.92 -17.72
CA PRO A 808 26.75 4.23 -17.75
C PRO A 808 26.33 3.99 -19.21
N ASP A 809 26.04 2.73 -19.57
CA ASP A 809 25.73 2.27 -20.93
C ASP A 809 26.83 2.48 -22.00
N GLY A 810 28.06 2.79 -21.57
CA GLY A 810 29.21 3.01 -22.44
C GLY A 810 29.96 1.73 -22.82
N VAL A 811 30.84 1.83 -23.81
CA VAL A 811 31.76 0.74 -24.18
C VAL A 811 32.85 0.60 -23.11
N VAL A 812 33.16 -0.65 -22.74
CA VAL A 812 34.15 -0.97 -21.69
C VAL A 812 35.47 -0.25 -21.97
N ASN A 813 36.01 0.41 -20.94
CA ASN A 813 37.28 1.16 -20.97
C ASN A 813 37.32 2.41 -21.88
N ALA A 814 36.21 2.80 -22.50
CA ALA A 814 36.15 3.97 -23.39
C ALA A 814 36.09 5.33 -22.64
N GLY A 815 36.18 5.33 -21.31
CA GLY A 815 36.15 6.51 -20.46
C GLY A 815 34.77 7.12 -20.28
N GLY A 816 34.72 8.33 -19.72
CA GLY A 816 33.48 9.11 -19.60
C GLY A 816 32.67 8.83 -18.33
N ARG A 817 33.22 8.11 -17.34
CA ARG A 817 32.60 7.97 -16.02
C ARG A 817 32.99 9.13 -15.11
N GLY A 818 31.99 9.81 -14.55
CA GLY A 818 32.20 10.88 -13.57
C GLY A 818 32.44 10.34 -12.16
N VAL A 819 33.50 10.82 -11.51
CA VAL A 819 33.82 10.57 -10.10
C VAL A 819 33.63 11.88 -9.34
N ALA A 820 32.56 11.96 -8.55
CA ALA A 820 32.29 13.12 -7.72
C ALA A 820 33.29 13.17 -6.55
N THR A 821 33.95 14.31 -6.37
CA THR A 821 34.85 14.58 -5.25
C THR A 821 34.43 15.86 -4.52
N PRO A 822 34.89 16.10 -3.28
CA PRO A 822 34.68 17.37 -2.59
C PRO A 822 35.18 18.62 -3.36
N PHE A 823 36.01 18.41 -4.40
CA PHE A 823 36.63 19.47 -5.19
C PHE A 823 35.97 19.68 -6.56
N GLY A 824 34.98 18.86 -6.93
CA GLY A 824 34.35 18.81 -8.25
C GLY A 824 34.36 17.40 -8.87
N THR A 825 33.83 17.28 -10.09
CA THR A 825 33.73 15.98 -10.79
C THR A 825 34.95 15.74 -11.68
N ILE A 826 35.59 14.58 -11.51
CA ILE A 826 36.69 14.09 -12.34
C ILE A 826 36.13 13.07 -13.31
N TRP A 827 36.44 13.22 -14.61
CA TRP A 827 35.99 12.29 -15.65
C TRP A 827 37.09 11.31 -16.01
N SER A 828 36.77 10.02 -16.08
CA SER A 828 37.72 8.98 -16.46
C SER A 828 38.09 9.06 -17.94
N THR A 829 39.36 8.78 -18.25
CA THR A 829 39.92 8.83 -19.60
C THR A 829 39.59 7.58 -20.41
N ASN A 830 39.66 7.67 -21.73
CA ASN A 830 39.59 6.51 -22.60
C ASN A 830 40.91 5.71 -22.53
N LEU A 831 40.84 4.43 -22.16
CA LEU A 831 41.99 3.52 -22.06
C LEU A 831 42.17 2.60 -23.27
N THR A 832 41.30 2.69 -24.27
CA THR A 832 41.43 1.87 -25.50
C THR A 832 42.63 2.31 -26.34
N PRO A 833 43.14 1.48 -27.26
CA PRO A 833 44.28 1.84 -28.11
C PRO A 833 43.90 2.80 -29.25
N ASP A 834 42.78 3.52 -29.14
CA ASP A 834 42.43 4.58 -30.09
C ASP A 834 43.53 5.66 -30.09
N PRO A 835 44.10 6.03 -31.26
CA PRO A 835 45.23 6.93 -31.34
C PRO A 835 44.87 8.40 -31.09
N GLU A 836 43.60 8.79 -31.27
CA GLU A 836 43.14 10.18 -31.11
C GLU A 836 42.69 10.49 -29.68
N THR A 837 41.87 9.62 -29.12
CA THR A 837 41.15 9.86 -27.86
C THR A 837 41.58 8.94 -26.73
N GLY A 838 42.24 7.81 -27.05
CA GLY A 838 42.70 6.80 -26.10
C GLY A 838 44.22 6.83 -25.84
N ILE A 839 44.77 5.70 -25.40
CA ILE A 839 46.21 5.53 -25.11
C ILE A 839 46.99 4.98 -26.30
N GLY A 840 46.40 4.93 -27.50
CA GLY A 840 46.98 4.30 -28.70
C GLY A 840 48.40 4.76 -29.05
N THR A 841 48.70 6.02 -28.77
CA THR A 841 50.00 6.65 -29.06
C THR A 841 51.00 6.61 -27.90
N TRP A 842 50.68 5.94 -26.79
CA TRP A 842 51.51 5.90 -25.60
C TRP A 842 52.51 4.74 -25.68
N SER A 843 53.79 5.02 -25.45
CA SER A 843 54.79 3.97 -25.22
C SER A 843 54.60 3.34 -23.84
N PHE A 844 55.18 2.14 -23.62
CA PHE A 844 55.21 1.55 -22.29
C PHE A 844 55.81 2.50 -21.25
N ALA A 845 56.89 3.23 -21.59
CA ALA A 845 57.48 4.22 -20.70
C ALA A 845 56.51 5.37 -20.33
N ALA A 846 55.65 5.79 -21.27
CA ALA A 846 54.62 6.80 -20.98
C ALA A 846 53.50 6.23 -20.09
N PHE A 847 53.10 4.99 -20.33
CA PHE A 847 52.12 4.28 -19.50
C PHE A 847 52.66 4.06 -18.07
N GLU A 848 53.87 3.51 -17.93
CA GLU A 848 54.53 3.31 -16.65
C GLU A 848 54.68 4.64 -15.89
N ARG A 849 55.10 5.71 -16.58
CA ARG A 849 55.20 7.04 -15.96
C ARG A 849 53.87 7.54 -15.42
N ALA A 850 52.77 7.30 -16.13
CA ALA A 850 51.44 7.64 -15.62
C ALA A 850 51.08 6.80 -14.39
N MET A 851 51.26 5.48 -14.47
CA MET A 851 50.93 4.53 -13.40
C MET A 851 51.78 4.72 -12.14
N ARG A 852 53.06 5.06 -12.27
CA ARG A 852 53.99 5.19 -11.13
C ARG A 852 54.12 6.61 -10.59
N GLN A 853 54.06 7.62 -11.45
CA GLN A 853 54.40 9.00 -11.08
C GLN A 853 53.21 9.96 -11.18
N GLY A 854 52.07 9.50 -11.73
CA GLY A 854 50.91 10.36 -11.96
C GLY A 854 51.19 11.45 -12.98
N ILE A 855 51.99 11.17 -14.02
CA ILE A 855 52.35 12.12 -15.08
C ILE A 855 51.97 11.51 -16.43
N GLY A 856 51.04 12.16 -17.14
CA GLY A 856 50.57 11.73 -18.46
C GLY A 856 51.65 11.81 -19.53
N ARG A 857 51.39 11.24 -20.73
CA ARG A 857 52.32 11.31 -21.88
C ARG A 857 52.71 12.74 -22.23
N ASP A 858 51.76 13.67 -22.17
CA ASP A 858 51.92 15.09 -22.46
C ASP A 858 52.65 15.89 -21.36
N GLY A 859 53.07 15.22 -20.28
CA GLY A 859 53.80 15.82 -19.17
C GLY A 859 52.92 16.44 -18.08
N ARG A 860 51.59 16.43 -18.24
CA ARG A 860 50.68 16.98 -17.23
C ARG A 860 50.53 16.02 -16.04
N HIS A 861 50.48 16.58 -14.83
CA HIS A 861 50.16 15.81 -13.63
C HIS A 861 48.70 15.34 -13.65
N LEU A 862 48.48 14.05 -13.40
CA LEU A 862 47.18 13.41 -13.26
C LEU A 862 46.65 13.64 -11.85
N TYR A 863 45.32 13.71 -11.70
CA TYR A 863 44.72 13.86 -10.38
C TYR A 863 44.81 12.52 -9.64
N PRO A 864 45.09 12.50 -8.33
CA PRO A 864 45.26 11.27 -7.54
C PRO A 864 43.96 10.46 -7.34
N ALA A 865 42.84 10.89 -7.94
CA ALA A 865 41.68 10.03 -8.14
C ALA A 865 42.00 8.84 -9.08
N PHE A 866 42.97 9.02 -9.98
CA PHE A 866 43.68 7.90 -10.59
C PHE A 866 44.70 7.38 -9.57
N PRO A 867 44.60 6.12 -9.09
CA PRO A 867 45.34 5.64 -7.92
C PRO A 867 46.81 5.30 -8.22
N TYR A 868 47.53 6.19 -8.93
CA TYR A 868 48.96 6.03 -9.23
C TYR A 868 49.83 5.96 -7.98
N THR A 869 49.34 6.44 -6.83
CA THR A 869 50.01 6.28 -5.54
C THR A 869 50.05 4.83 -5.07
N ALA A 870 49.06 4.02 -5.43
CA ALA A 870 49.02 2.58 -5.16
C ALA A 870 49.76 1.80 -6.27
N PHE A 871 49.48 2.12 -7.53
CA PHE A 871 50.09 1.45 -8.68
C PHE A 871 51.62 1.63 -8.77
N ALA A 872 52.18 2.66 -8.14
CA ALA A 872 53.62 2.77 -7.95
C ALA A 872 54.26 1.54 -7.29
N GLY A 873 53.49 0.78 -6.50
CA GLY A 873 53.88 -0.48 -5.87
C GLY A 873 53.91 -1.70 -6.80
N MET A 874 53.36 -1.62 -8.01
CA MET A 874 53.29 -2.74 -8.96
C MET A 874 54.67 -3.09 -9.53
N THR A 875 54.90 -4.35 -9.86
CA THR A 875 56.12 -4.77 -10.57
C THR A 875 56.11 -4.27 -12.02
N GLU A 876 57.29 -4.03 -12.61
CA GLU A 876 57.39 -3.60 -14.01
C GLU A 876 56.76 -4.63 -14.97
N GLY A 877 56.97 -5.93 -14.71
CA GLY A 877 56.37 -7.00 -15.49
C GLY A 877 54.84 -7.00 -15.46
N ASP A 878 54.23 -6.66 -14.32
CA ASP A 878 52.77 -6.54 -14.21
C ASP A 878 52.24 -5.28 -14.91
N LEU A 879 52.94 -4.15 -14.82
CA LEU A 879 52.59 -2.95 -15.58
C LEU A 879 52.69 -3.20 -17.10
N LEU A 880 53.69 -3.96 -17.54
CA LEU A 880 53.85 -4.30 -18.95
C LEU A 880 52.74 -5.26 -19.41
N ALA A 881 52.35 -6.24 -18.59
CA ALA A 881 51.24 -7.12 -18.89
C ALA A 881 49.90 -6.36 -18.97
N LEU A 882 49.65 -5.43 -18.04
CA LEU A 882 48.47 -4.57 -18.07
C LEU A 882 48.45 -3.67 -19.32
N TYR A 883 49.57 -3.05 -19.66
CA TYR A 883 49.73 -2.27 -20.90
C TYR A 883 49.43 -3.11 -22.14
N ALA A 884 50.02 -4.31 -22.24
CA ALA A 884 49.78 -5.24 -23.34
C ALA A 884 48.29 -5.59 -23.49
N HIS A 885 47.61 -5.89 -22.38
CA HIS A 885 46.18 -6.20 -22.39
C HIS A 885 45.32 -5.03 -22.89
N LEU A 886 45.58 -3.81 -22.40
CA LEU A 886 44.85 -2.61 -22.82
C LEU A 886 45.10 -2.29 -24.30
N MET A 887 46.35 -2.44 -24.77
CA MET A 887 46.72 -2.18 -26.16
C MET A 887 46.20 -3.24 -27.14
N ALA A 888 45.83 -4.43 -26.65
CA ALA A 888 45.22 -5.49 -27.44
C ALA A 888 43.68 -5.38 -27.54
N GLN A 889 43.05 -4.43 -26.85
CA GLN A 889 41.60 -4.23 -26.92
C GLN A 889 41.18 -3.57 -28.25
N PRO A 890 39.91 -3.70 -28.68
CA PRO A 890 39.40 -2.94 -29.80
C PRO A 890 39.55 -1.42 -29.56
N PRO A 891 40.04 -0.63 -30.55
CA PRO A 891 40.10 0.82 -30.43
C PRO A 891 38.68 1.39 -30.47
N VAL A 892 38.37 2.30 -29.53
CA VAL A 892 37.08 2.99 -29.47
C VAL A 892 37.33 4.48 -29.40
N ARG A 893 36.89 5.22 -30.41
CA ARG A 893 36.95 6.68 -30.39
C ARG A 893 35.89 7.23 -29.44
N SER A 894 36.31 7.85 -28.34
CA SER A 894 35.43 8.36 -27.28
C SER A 894 36.00 9.64 -26.69
N VAL A 895 35.36 10.78 -27.00
CA VAL A 895 35.73 12.09 -26.45
C VAL A 895 35.03 12.28 -25.10
N VAL A 896 35.82 12.28 -24.03
CA VAL A 896 35.29 12.39 -22.65
C VAL A 896 35.17 13.86 -22.21
N PRO A 897 34.21 14.20 -21.32
CA PRO A 897 34.11 15.55 -20.77
C PRO A 897 35.37 16.02 -20.04
N GLU A 898 35.67 17.32 -20.09
CA GLU A 898 36.81 17.89 -19.40
C GLU A 898 36.58 17.96 -17.88
N THR A 899 37.57 17.54 -17.09
CA THR A 899 37.53 17.66 -15.63
C THR A 899 37.65 19.12 -15.19
N ARG A 900 36.60 19.66 -14.55
CA ARG A 900 36.58 21.02 -13.98
C ARG A 900 36.46 20.94 -12.46
N LEU A 901 37.54 21.31 -11.75
CA LEU A 901 37.58 21.40 -10.30
C LEU A 901 37.47 22.85 -9.82
N ALA A 902 37.07 23.05 -8.56
CA ALA A 902 37.03 24.37 -7.95
C ALA A 902 38.45 24.93 -7.77
N PHE A 903 38.60 26.26 -7.87
CA PHE A 903 39.86 26.92 -7.52
C PHE A 903 40.20 26.70 -6.03
N PRO A 904 41.47 26.46 -5.65
CA PRO A 904 42.67 26.35 -6.50
C PRO A 904 42.97 24.93 -7.03
N PHE A 905 42.10 23.95 -6.78
CA PHE A 905 42.31 22.54 -7.14
C PHE A 905 42.32 22.27 -8.65
N ASN A 906 41.87 23.22 -9.47
CA ASN A 906 42.00 23.16 -10.93
C ASN A 906 43.43 23.43 -11.45
N LEU A 907 44.32 23.98 -10.63
CA LEU A 907 45.69 24.30 -11.03
C LEU A 907 46.59 23.07 -10.98
N ARG A 908 46.74 22.40 -12.12
CA ARG A 908 47.58 21.18 -12.28
C ARG A 908 49.01 21.29 -11.72
N PRO A 909 49.74 22.43 -11.81
CA PRO A 909 51.09 22.54 -11.23
C PRO A 909 51.15 22.34 -9.71
N LEU A 910 50.07 22.62 -8.97
CA LEU A 910 50.03 22.40 -7.52
C LEU A 910 50.13 20.91 -7.15
N LEU A 911 49.82 20.00 -8.10
CA LEU A 911 49.98 18.56 -7.90
C LEU A 911 51.45 18.13 -7.79
N ALA A 912 52.41 18.90 -8.31
CA ALA A 912 53.83 18.62 -8.10
C ALA A 912 54.19 18.72 -6.61
N GLY A 913 53.71 19.77 -5.94
CA GLY A 913 53.84 19.93 -4.49
C GLY A 913 53.07 18.87 -3.71
N TRP A 914 51.87 18.50 -4.17
CA TRP A 914 51.09 17.41 -3.59
C TRP A 914 51.85 16.07 -3.66
N ASN A 915 52.43 15.74 -4.83
CA ASN A 915 53.23 14.53 -5.02
C ASN A 915 54.46 14.52 -4.10
N LEU A 916 55.16 15.65 -3.94
CA LEU A 916 56.29 15.75 -3.03
C LEU A 916 55.91 15.42 -1.58
N LEU A 917 54.70 15.80 -1.15
CA LEU A 917 54.22 15.60 0.22
C LEU A 917 53.64 14.21 0.46
N PHE A 918 52.95 13.64 -0.53
CA PHE A 918 52.05 12.49 -0.32
C PHE A 918 52.35 11.28 -1.20
N HIS A 919 53.13 11.41 -2.27
CA HIS A 919 53.45 10.30 -3.16
C HIS A 919 54.81 9.68 -2.81
N ARG A 920 54.88 8.34 -2.82
CA ARG A 920 56.09 7.56 -2.58
C ARG A 920 56.30 6.60 -3.76
N PRO A 921 57.16 6.94 -4.74
CA PRO A 921 57.41 6.05 -5.87
C PRO A 921 58.28 4.86 -5.43
N GLY A 922 57.85 3.63 -5.72
CA GLY A 922 58.62 2.42 -5.47
C GLY A 922 57.77 1.15 -5.44
N VAL A 923 58.34 0.05 -5.92
CA VAL A 923 57.72 -1.29 -5.90
C VAL A 923 57.58 -1.77 -4.44
N ILE A 924 56.48 -2.47 -4.12
CA ILE A 924 56.33 -3.08 -2.80
C ILE A 924 57.31 -4.25 -2.66
N GLU A 925 58.31 -4.09 -1.79
CA GLU A 925 59.29 -5.13 -1.49
C GLU A 925 58.75 -6.16 -0.48
N PRO A 926 58.87 -7.48 -0.74
CA PRO A 926 58.43 -8.51 0.20
C PRO A 926 59.01 -8.33 1.60
N ASP A 927 58.17 -8.41 2.63
CA ASP A 927 58.62 -8.45 4.02
C ASP A 927 59.18 -9.84 4.32
N PRO A 928 60.49 -9.98 4.62
CA PRO A 928 61.12 -11.27 4.87
C PRO A 928 60.60 -11.96 6.15
N ALA A 929 59.95 -11.22 7.05
CA ALA A 929 59.35 -11.78 8.27
C ALA A 929 57.94 -12.35 8.04
N ARG A 930 57.40 -12.28 6.82
CA ARG A 930 56.03 -12.69 6.47
C ARG A 930 56.03 -13.80 5.43
N THR A 931 54.94 -14.56 5.37
CA THR A 931 54.79 -15.68 4.42
C THR A 931 54.67 -15.17 2.98
N ALA A 932 54.96 -16.05 2.00
CA ALA A 932 54.77 -15.73 0.58
C ALA A 932 53.31 -15.35 0.27
N ALA A 933 52.34 -16.06 0.88
CA ALA A 933 50.92 -15.76 0.74
C ALA A 933 50.56 -14.37 1.29
N TRP A 934 51.10 -14.00 2.45
CA TRP A 934 50.89 -12.67 3.02
C TRP A 934 51.47 -11.56 2.14
N ASN A 935 52.70 -11.75 1.65
CA ASN A 935 53.34 -10.77 0.75
C ASN A 935 52.59 -10.65 -0.59
N ARG A 936 52.10 -11.76 -1.15
CA ARG A 936 51.25 -11.76 -2.34
C ARG A 936 49.93 -11.03 -2.08
N GLY A 937 49.30 -11.28 -0.94
CA GLY A 937 48.08 -10.60 -0.52
C GLY A 937 48.26 -9.10 -0.38
N ARG A 938 49.32 -8.66 0.34
CA ARG A 938 49.67 -7.24 0.46
C ARG A 938 49.87 -6.59 -0.90
N TYR A 939 50.60 -7.24 -1.80
CA TYR A 939 50.81 -6.75 -3.17
C TYR A 939 49.48 -6.54 -3.93
N LEU A 940 48.58 -7.52 -3.85
CA LEU A 940 47.28 -7.47 -4.52
C LEU A 940 46.33 -6.44 -3.89
N VAL A 941 46.35 -6.27 -2.56
CA VAL A 941 45.46 -5.34 -1.86
C VAL A 941 45.96 -3.89 -1.93
N ASP A 942 47.25 -3.67 -1.66
CA ASP A 942 47.80 -2.31 -1.51
C ASP A 942 48.21 -1.69 -2.84
N ALA A 943 48.72 -2.48 -3.79
CA ALA A 943 49.19 -1.97 -5.08
C ALA A 943 48.19 -2.21 -6.21
N VAL A 944 47.85 -3.47 -6.51
CA VAL A 944 47.05 -3.80 -7.71
C VAL A 944 45.58 -3.42 -7.53
N GLY A 945 44.93 -3.91 -6.48
CA GLY A 945 43.52 -3.67 -6.17
C GLY A 945 43.26 -2.34 -5.46
N HIS A 946 44.32 -1.64 -5.06
CA HIS A 946 44.29 -0.30 -4.46
C HIS A 946 43.22 -0.12 -3.39
N CYS A 947 42.99 -1.12 -2.52
CA CYS A 947 41.89 -1.09 -1.55
C CYS A 947 41.93 0.15 -0.63
N GLY A 948 43.15 0.66 -0.34
CA GLY A 948 43.36 1.91 0.38
C GLY A 948 42.74 3.15 -0.30
N ALA A 949 42.47 3.09 -1.60
CA ALA A 949 41.82 4.16 -2.35
C ALA A 949 40.48 4.56 -1.72
N CYS A 950 39.68 3.55 -1.34
CA CYS A 950 38.37 3.69 -0.73
C CYS A 950 38.40 3.48 0.79
N HIS A 951 39.22 2.54 1.28
CA HIS A 951 39.22 2.10 2.68
C HIS A 951 40.23 2.83 3.58
N THR A 952 40.84 3.93 3.12
CA THR A 952 41.73 4.76 3.95
C THR A 952 41.20 6.19 4.04
N PRO A 953 41.14 6.81 5.23
CA PRO A 953 40.55 8.11 5.37
C PRO A 953 41.43 9.17 4.71
N ARG A 954 40.80 10.16 4.06
CA ARG A 954 41.50 11.24 3.35
C ARG A 954 41.66 12.48 4.23
N ASN A 955 42.76 13.21 4.07
CA ASN A 955 42.97 14.52 4.67
C ASN A 955 42.29 15.63 3.82
N ALA A 956 42.32 16.88 4.30
CA ALA A 956 41.69 18.02 3.62
C ALA A 956 42.24 18.30 2.20
N LEU A 957 43.41 17.75 1.84
CA LEU A 957 44.03 17.87 0.52
C LEU A 957 43.79 16.63 -0.36
N GLY A 958 42.91 15.70 0.05
CA GLY A 958 42.56 14.50 -0.70
C GLY A 958 43.59 13.36 -0.64
N ALA A 959 44.64 13.46 0.18
CA ALA A 959 45.64 12.41 0.37
C ALA A 959 45.26 11.45 1.50
N GLU A 960 45.71 10.20 1.40
CA GLU A 960 45.55 9.20 2.47
C GLU A 960 46.22 9.67 3.77
N ARG A 961 45.52 9.50 4.90
CA ARG A 961 46.06 9.85 6.20
C ARG A 961 47.12 8.83 6.62
N ARG A 962 48.33 9.31 6.86
CA ARG A 962 49.45 8.50 7.37
C ARG A 962 49.06 7.85 8.71
N GLY A 963 49.37 6.57 8.86
CA GLY A 963 49.09 5.80 10.08
C GLY A 963 47.64 5.32 10.24
N ALA A 964 46.79 5.49 9.22
CA ALA A 964 45.40 5.04 9.22
C ALA A 964 45.07 4.18 7.98
N ALA A 965 46.07 3.46 7.44
CA ALA A 965 45.90 2.63 6.26
C ALA A 965 44.81 1.58 6.50
N LEU A 966 43.84 1.50 5.59
CA LEU A 966 42.71 0.58 5.66
C LEU A 966 41.77 0.76 6.88
N ALA A 967 41.85 1.90 7.57
CA ALA A 967 41.03 2.23 8.75
C ALA A 967 39.60 2.74 8.41
N GLY A 968 39.15 2.57 7.17
CA GLY A 968 37.84 3.01 6.66
C GLY A 968 37.90 4.31 5.86
N GLY A 969 36.86 4.61 5.09
CA GLY A 969 36.83 5.81 4.24
C GLY A 969 35.48 6.04 3.57
N PHE A 970 35.47 6.85 2.52
CA PHE A 970 34.26 7.14 1.73
C PHE A 970 34.57 7.11 0.24
N ALA A 971 33.70 6.47 -0.55
CA ALA A 971 33.82 6.39 -1.99
C ALA A 971 32.43 6.50 -2.64
N GLY A 972 32.25 7.43 -3.58
CA GLY A 972 30.97 7.58 -4.30
C GLY A 972 29.77 7.88 -3.40
N GLY A 973 29.97 8.54 -2.25
CA GLY A 973 28.91 8.81 -1.28
C GLY A 973 28.51 7.60 -0.42
N TRP A 974 29.26 6.49 -0.49
CA TRP A 974 29.16 5.34 0.40
C TRP A 974 30.30 5.36 1.40
N GLU A 975 30.04 4.90 2.61
CA GLU A 975 31.08 4.63 3.59
C GLU A 975 31.75 3.29 3.27
N ALA A 976 33.07 3.30 3.09
CA ALA A 976 33.88 2.11 2.98
C ALA A 976 34.30 1.66 4.40
N PRO A 977 33.89 0.47 4.87
CA PRO A 977 34.19 0.01 6.23
C PRO A 977 35.70 -0.19 6.43
N ALA A 978 36.20 -0.11 7.66
CA ALA A 978 37.60 -0.42 7.91
C ALA A 978 37.90 -1.92 7.65
N LEU A 979 39.04 -2.18 7.01
CA LEU A 979 39.57 -3.53 6.76
C LEU A 979 40.69 -3.90 7.75
N ASP A 980 40.97 -3.04 8.74
CA ASP A 980 41.89 -3.30 9.83
C ASP A 980 41.14 -3.56 11.15
N GLY A 981 41.87 -3.61 12.27
CA GLY A 981 41.31 -3.79 13.60
C GLY A 981 40.35 -2.69 14.08
N SER A 982 40.16 -1.58 13.35
CA SER A 982 39.20 -0.53 13.69
C SER A 982 37.78 -0.79 13.16
N SER A 983 37.58 -1.91 12.44
CA SER A 983 36.29 -2.32 11.90
C SER A 983 35.16 -2.29 12.93
N ARG A 984 33.99 -1.80 12.51
CA ARG A 984 32.77 -1.74 13.32
C ARG A 984 31.89 -2.98 13.17
N ALA A 985 32.29 -3.93 12.33
CA ALA A 985 31.58 -5.18 12.15
C ALA A 985 31.36 -5.86 13.51
N PRO A 986 30.14 -6.33 13.80
CA PRO A 986 29.84 -6.98 15.09
C PRO A 986 30.54 -8.34 15.24
N LEU A 987 30.88 -8.98 14.11
CA LEU A 987 31.70 -10.17 14.05
C LEU A 987 33.07 -9.83 13.46
N ALA A 988 34.12 -10.48 13.96
CA ALA A 988 35.44 -10.41 13.34
C ALA A 988 35.41 -11.11 11.97
N TRP A 989 36.10 -10.51 11.00
CA TRP A 989 36.31 -11.11 9.68
C TRP A 989 37.32 -12.26 9.79
N SER A 990 36.90 -13.47 9.41
CA SER A 990 37.82 -14.60 9.26
C SER A 990 38.40 -14.62 7.84
N GLU A 991 39.51 -15.34 7.66
CA GLU A 991 40.08 -15.57 6.33
C GLU A 991 39.09 -16.26 5.39
N ALA A 992 38.26 -17.18 5.91
CA ALA A 992 37.21 -17.84 5.13
C ALA A 992 36.10 -16.85 4.71
N ASP A 993 35.63 -16.02 5.65
CA ASP A 993 34.61 -14.99 5.35
C ASP A 993 35.10 -14.00 4.29
N LEU A 994 36.35 -13.57 4.40
CA LEU A 994 36.98 -12.66 3.43
C LEU A 994 37.14 -13.34 2.06
N PHE A 995 37.53 -14.61 2.02
CA PHE A 995 37.61 -15.35 0.77
C PHE A 995 36.25 -15.44 0.09
N ASP A 996 35.21 -15.88 0.81
CA ASP A 996 33.86 -16.03 0.27
C ASP A 996 33.31 -14.69 -0.23
N TYR A 997 33.47 -13.63 0.57
CA TYR A 997 33.01 -12.29 0.21
C TYR A 997 33.73 -11.73 -1.01
N LEU A 998 35.06 -11.82 -1.08
CA LEU A 998 35.83 -11.33 -2.23
C LEU A 998 35.62 -12.19 -3.49
N ARG A 999 35.28 -13.47 -3.34
CA ARG A 999 35.06 -14.40 -4.46
C ARG A 999 33.66 -14.31 -5.05
N THR A 1000 32.65 -14.12 -4.20
CA THR A 1000 31.22 -14.28 -4.55
C THR A 1000 30.35 -13.07 -4.25
N GLY A 1001 30.86 -12.08 -3.52
CA GLY A 1001 30.09 -10.90 -3.10
C GLY A 1001 29.23 -11.14 -1.88
N HIS A 1002 29.38 -12.27 -1.20
CA HIS A 1002 28.58 -12.64 -0.04
C HIS A 1002 29.39 -13.41 1.00
N SER A 1003 29.15 -13.11 2.28
CA SER A 1003 29.50 -13.98 3.40
C SER A 1003 28.27 -14.11 4.31
N PRO A 1004 27.89 -15.34 4.76
CA PRO A 1004 26.77 -15.53 5.68
C PRO A 1004 26.90 -14.72 6.97
N ARG A 1005 28.13 -14.38 7.37
CA ARG A 1005 28.43 -13.66 8.62
C ARG A 1005 28.54 -12.15 8.45
N HIS A 1006 28.60 -11.65 7.22
CA HIS A 1006 28.86 -10.22 6.94
C HIS A 1006 27.95 -9.61 5.87
N GLY A 1007 27.07 -10.41 5.25
CA GLY A 1007 26.07 -9.99 4.28
C GLY A 1007 26.60 -9.91 2.85
N VAL A 1008 25.93 -9.09 2.04
CA VAL A 1008 26.12 -8.99 0.58
C VAL A 1008 26.80 -7.68 0.20
N ALA A 1009 27.62 -7.70 -0.86
CA ALA A 1009 28.23 -6.52 -1.44
C ALA A 1009 27.19 -5.57 -2.04
N ALA A 1010 27.21 -4.31 -1.60
CA ALA A 1010 26.33 -3.25 -2.08
C ALA A 1010 27.14 -2.05 -2.57
N GLY A 1011 26.50 -1.18 -3.36
CA GLY A 1011 27.11 0.07 -3.83
C GLY A 1011 28.42 -0.17 -4.60
N PRO A 1012 29.48 0.64 -4.34
CA PRO A 1012 30.76 0.55 -5.06
C PRO A 1012 31.51 -0.78 -4.93
N MET A 1013 31.23 -1.61 -3.92
CA MET A 1013 31.91 -2.91 -3.78
C MET A 1013 31.34 -3.99 -4.70
N ALA A 1014 30.07 -3.90 -5.11
CA ALA A 1014 29.48 -4.87 -6.02
C ALA A 1014 30.28 -5.05 -7.33
N PRO A 1015 30.64 -3.99 -8.09
CA PRO A 1015 31.48 -4.14 -9.28
C PRO A 1015 32.93 -4.54 -8.96
N VAL A 1016 33.47 -4.17 -7.79
CA VAL A 1016 34.83 -4.59 -7.38
C VAL A 1016 34.86 -6.11 -7.22
N VAL A 1017 33.91 -6.68 -6.49
CA VAL A 1017 33.85 -8.13 -6.28
C VAL A 1017 33.57 -8.88 -7.58
N ALA A 1018 32.72 -8.35 -8.46
CA ALA A 1018 32.51 -8.91 -9.79
C ALA A 1018 33.83 -9.00 -10.59
N GLY A 1019 34.70 -7.98 -10.50
CA GLY A 1019 36.04 -7.99 -11.08
C GLY A 1019 36.98 -9.01 -10.43
N LEU A 1020 37.02 -9.05 -9.09
CA LEU A 1020 37.82 -10.01 -8.33
C LEU A 1020 37.42 -11.47 -8.60
N GLY A 1021 36.15 -11.74 -8.92
CA GLY A 1021 35.67 -13.07 -9.27
C GLY A 1021 36.35 -13.70 -10.51
N ALA A 1022 37.07 -12.91 -11.31
CA ALA A 1022 37.87 -13.40 -12.43
C ALA A 1022 39.27 -13.89 -12.02
N LEU A 1023 39.74 -13.57 -10.80
CA LEU A 1023 41.06 -13.94 -10.32
C LEU A 1023 41.13 -15.44 -9.93
N PRO A 1024 42.32 -16.06 -10.01
CA PRO A 1024 42.53 -17.39 -9.46
C PRO A 1024 42.26 -17.42 -7.96
N ASP A 1025 41.68 -18.51 -7.46
CA ASP A 1025 41.39 -18.68 -6.02
C ASP A 1025 42.63 -18.48 -5.13
N ALA A 1026 43.82 -18.83 -5.61
CA ALA A 1026 45.07 -18.61 -4.87
C ALA A 1026 45.35 -17.14 -4.57
N ASP A 1027 45.01 -16.23 -5.50
CA ASP A 1027 45.17 -14.79 -5.33
C ASP A 1027 44.11 -14.23 -4.36
N ILE A 1028 42.85 -14.67 -4.47
CA ILE A 1028 41.79 -14.28 -3.52
C ILE A 1028 42.11 -14.78 -2.11
N ARG A 1029 42.63 -16.02 -1.96
CA ARG A 1029 43.10 -16.54 -0.66
C ARG A 1029 44.26 -15.73 -0.11
N ALA A 1030 45.22 -15.33 -0.95
CA ALA A 1030 46.32 -14.47 -0.52
C ALA A 1030 45.82 -13.10 -0.02
N MET A 1031 44.88 -12.48 -0.74
CA MET A 1031 44.23 -11.24 -0.30
C MET A 1031 43.50 -11.42 1.04
N ALA A 1032 42.70 -12.49 1.17
CA ALA A 1032 41.99 -12.80 2.41
C ALA A 1032 42.95 -13.05 3.58
N HIS A 1033 44.06 -13.76 3.35
CA HIS A 1033 45.09 -14.03 4.36
C HIS A 1033 45.78 -12.74 4.86
N TYR A 1034 46.09 -11.82 3.94
CA TYR A 1034 46.65 -10.51 4.27
C TYR A 1034 45.67 -9.69 5.11
N LEU A 1035 44.42 -9.54 4.65
CA LEU A 1035 43.39 -8.77 5.33
C LEU A 1035 43.04 -9.37 6.71
N ALA A 1036 42.92 -10.69 6.81
CA ALA A 1036 42.69 -11.37 8.08
C ALA A 1036 43.81 -11.08 9.10
N ALA A 1037 45.07 -10.97 8.64
CA ALA A 1037 46.20 -10.64 9.51
C ALA A 1037 46.20 -9.19 10.01
N LEU A 1038 45.40 -8.29 9.41
CA LEU A 1038 45.22 -6.90 9.87
C LEU A 1038 44.16 -6.78 10.98
N HIS A 1039 43.37 -7.83 11.19
CA HIS A 1039 42.42 -7.91 12.29
C HIS A 1039 43.08 -8.64 13.48
N PRO A 1040 43.42 -7.96 14.59
CA PRO A 1040 43.87 -8.65 15.78
C PRO A 1040 42.76 -9.61 16.25
N ALA A 1041 43.11 -10.88 16.50
CA ALA A 1041 42.17 -11.91 16.89
C ALA A 1041 41.48 -11.57 18.23
N ALA A 1042 40.40 -10.82 18.17
CA ALA A 1042 39.46 -10.71 19.26
C ALA A 1042 38.40 -11.79 19.03
N ALA A 1043 38.42 -12.82 19.87
CA ALA A 1043 37.24 -13.62 20.12
C ALA A 1043 36.18 -12.69 20.77
N GLY A 1044 35.47 -11.95 19.92
CA GLY A 1044 34.29 -11.20 20.35
C GLY A 1044 33.20 -12.19 20.77
N PRO A 1045 32.33 -11.83 21.74
CA PRO A 1045 31.18 -12.65 22.06
C PRO A 1045 30.34 -12.91 20.81
N ALA A 1046 29.68 -14.07 20.75
CA ALA A 1046 28.68 -14.33 19.73
C ALA A 1046 27.70 -13.14 19.64
N VAL A 1047 27.30 -12.75 18.43
CA VAL A 1047 26.26 -11.73 18.27
C VAL A 1047 25.08 -12.16 19.12
N ALA A 1048 24.72 -11.34 20.11
CA ALA A 1048 23.55 -11.61 20.92
C ALA A 1048 22.38 -11.75 19.93
N PRO A 1049 21.58 -12.82 20.02
CA PRO A 1049 20.41 -12.95 19.17
C PRO A 1049 19.61 -11.65 19.29
N ALA A 1050 19.11 -11.17 18.15
CA ALA A 1050 18.26 -10.00 18.16
C ALA A 1050 17.18 -10.22 19.23
N PRO A 1051 16.95 -9.26 20.13
CA PRO A 1051 15.89 -9.39 21.12
C PRO A 1051 14.59 -9.76 20.42
N ASP A 1052 13.79 -10.60 21.08
CA ASP A 1052 12.49 -11.04 20.57
C ASP A 1052 11.71 -9.83 20.02
N ALA A 1053 10.98 -10.01 18.92
CA ALA A 1053 10.10 -8.97 18.38
C ALA A 1053 9.20 -8.41 19.49
N ALA A 1054 8.75 -9.29 20.40
CA ALA A 1054 7.96 -8.99 21.59
C ALA A 1054 8.74 -8.32 22.75
N ALA A 1055 10.02 -7.96 22.56
CA ALA A 1055 10.88 -7.29 23.54
C ALA A 1055 11.38 -5.92 23.09
N TRP A 1056 11.31 -5.63 21.78
CA TRP A 1056 11.74 -4.35 21.23
C TRP A 1056 10.53 -3.47 20.92
N GLY A 1057 10.56 -2.24 21.44
CA GLY A 1057 9.38 -1.39 21.61
C GLY A 1057 8.54 -1.17 20.35
N ALA A 1058 7.25 -0.95 20.59
CA ALA A 1058 6.30 -0.42 19.64
C ALA A 1058 6.76 0.87 18.98
N GLY A 1059 6.60 0.95 17.67
CA GLY A 1059 6.90 2.16 16.92
C GLY A 1059 6.52 2.00 15.45
N GLU A 1060 6.31 3.12 14.76
CA GLU A 1060 6.05 3.12 13.33
C GLU A 1060 7.12 2.38 12.53
N GLY A 1061 8.40 2.53 12.91
CA GLY A 1061 9.49 1.79 12.29
C GLY A 1061 9.37 0.27 12.44
N ALA A 1062 8.81 -0.22 13.55
CA ALA A 1062 8.55 -1.65 13.76
C ALA A 1062 7.43 -2.14 12.83
N ARG A 1063 6.32 -1.39 12.72
CA ARG A 1063 5.22 -1.71 11.81
C ARG A 1063 5.65 -1.69 10.34
N LEU A 1064 6.48 -0.72 9.96
CA LEU A 1064 7.08 -0.65 8.63
C LEU A 1064 7.99 -1.86 8.38
N PHE A 1065 8.81 -2.26 9.36
CA PHE A 1065 9.66 -3.45 9.24
C PHE A 1065 8.82 -4.72 9.06
N GLU A 1066 7.82 -4.95 9.90
CA GLU A 1066 6.95 -6.13 9.81
C GLU A 1066 6.15 -6.15 8.50
N GLY A 1067 5.66 -4.99 8.04
CA GLY A 1067 4.87 -4.87 6.81
C GLY A 1067 5.69 -4.96 5.51
N ALA A 1068 6.96 -4.54 5.51
CA ALA A 1068 7.75 -4.40 4.28
C ALA A 1068 9.05 -5.24 4.23
N CYS A 1069 9.65 -5.58 5.38
CA CYS A 1069 11.00 -6.16 5.47
C CYS A 1069 11.03 -7.56 6.08
N ALA A 1070 10.14 -7.88 7.02
CA ALA A 1070 10.21 -9.09 7.84
C ALA A 1070 10.00 -10.39 7.06
N ALA A 1071 9.33 -10.36 5.90
CA ALA A 1071 9.20 -11.54 5.04
C ALA A 1071 10.54 -12.10 4.54
N CYS A 1072 11.54 -11.23 4.37
CA CYS A 1072 12.90 -11.60 3.94
C CYS A 1072 13.93 -11.54 5.07
N HIS A 1073 13.70 -10.73 6.11
CA HIS A 1073 14.67 -10.48 7.19
C HIS A 1073 14.24 -10.98 8.58
N GLY A 1074 13.01 -11.48 8.74
CA GLY A 1074 12.58 -12.23 9.92
C GLY A 1074 13.05 -13.67 9.81
N GLY A 1075 13.43 -14.31 10.93
CA GLY A 1075 14.15 -15.59 11.01
C GLY A 1075 13.45 -16.86 10.48
N GLY A 1076 12.69 -16.74 9.39
CA GLY A 1076 12.01 -17.79 8.64
C GLY A 1076 11.79 -17.39 7.16
N ALA A 1077 12.75 -16.70 6.55
CA ALA A 1077 12.68 -16.22 5.16
C ALA A 1077 12.41 -17.37 4.17
N GLN A 1078 11.39 -17.22 3.31
CA GLN A 1078 10.94 -18.29 2.42
C GLN A 1078 11.84 -18.52 1.20
N ASP A 1079 12.62 -17.51 0.76
CA ASP A 1079 13.51 -17.60 -0.40
C ASP A 1079 14.69 -16.60 -0.29
N GLY A 1080 15.89 -17.07 0.09
CA GLY A 1080 17.12 -16.26 0.06
C GLY A 1080 18.18 -16.66 1.09
N PRO A 1081 19.46 -16.24 0.98
CA PRO A 1081 20.39 -16.39 2.09
C PRO A 1081 19.98 -15.36 3.14
N GLU A 1082 19.57 -15.82 4.32
CA GLU A 1082 19.22 -14.96 5.44
C GLU A 1082 20.37 -13.98 5.74
N VAL A 1083 20.24 -12.72 5.30
CA VAL A 1083 21.15 -11.67 5.77
C VAL A 1083 20.65 -11.27 7.15
N ALA A 1084 21.18 -11.95 8.16
CA ALA A 1084 20.88 -11.63 9.55
C ALA A 1084 21.24 -10.16 9.82
N LEU A 1085 20.23 -9.31 10.01
CA LEU A 1085 20.43 -7.87 10.16
C LEU A 1085 21.32 -7.54 11.38
N ALA A 1086 21.31 -8.40 12.40
CA ALA A 1086 22.17 -8.30 13.57
C ALA A 1086 23.68 -8.41 13.25
N VAL A 1087 24.07 -8.97 12.10
CA VAL A 1087 25.49 -9.02 11.69
C VAL A 1087 25.85 -7.94 10.65
N SER A 1088 24.88 -7.11 10.24
CA SER A 1088 25.11 -6.08 9.24
C SER A 1088 26.06 -5.00 9.75
N THR A 1089 27.14 -4.76 9.00
CA THR A 1089 28.11 -3.69 9.30
C THR A 1089 27.47 -2.30 9.13
N ALA A 1090 26.53 -2.13 8.18
CA ALA A 1090 25.83 -0.87 7.97
C ALA A 1090 25.01 -0.46 9.21
N LEU A 1091 24.38 -1.44 9.87
CA LEU A 1091 23.63 -1.22 11.11
C LEU A 1091 24.51 -0.91 12.32
N HIS A 1092 25.81 -1.22 12.27
CA HIS A 1092 26.78 -0.95 13.34
C HIS A 1092 27.66 0.28 13.09
N SER A 1093 27.54 0.90 11.91
CA SER A 1093 28.30 2.10 11.56
C SER A 1093 27.92 3.33 12.40
N ASP A 1094 28.87 4.25 12.56
CA ASP A 1094 28.64 5.58 13.12
C ASP A 1094 27.89 6.50 12.13
N HIS A 1095 27.84 6.14 10.84
CA HIS A 1095 27.12 6.86 9.77
C HIS A 1095 25.91 6.05 9.24
N PRO A 1096 24.73 6.68 9.04
CA PRO A 1096 23.54 5.98 8.55
C PRO A 1096 23.54 5.76 7.03
N ASP A 1097 24.49 6.35 6.30
CA ASP A 1097 24.54 6.43 4.85
C ASP A 1097 24.30 5.11 4.10
N ASN A 1098 25.07 4.09 4.43
CA ASN A 1098 24.98 2.81 3.73
C ASN A 1098 23.61 2.15 3.95
N LEU A 1099 23.07 2.22 5.17
CA LEU A 1099 21.74 1.68 5.45
C LEU A 1099 20.66 2.45 4.69
N LEU A 1100 20.69 3.78 4.74
CA LEU A 1100 19.72 4.62 4.04
C LEU A 1100 19.74 4.38 2.54
N ARG A 1101 20.92 4.28 1.93
CA ARG A 1101 21.05 3.96 0.50
C ARG A 1101 20.52 2.57 0.17
N VAL A 1102 20.83 1.56 0.98
CA VAL A 1102 20.28 0.21 0.79
C VAL A 1102 18.75 0.21 0.87
N ILE A 1103 18.14 0.94 1.82
CA ILE A 1103 16.69 1.07 1.91
C ILE A 1103 16.12 1.81 0.68
N LEU A 1104 16.75 2.89 0.25
CA LEU A 1104 16.24 3.72 -0.85
C LEU A 1104 16.41 3.08 -2.22
N GLU A 1105 17.60 2.53 -2.50
CA GLU A 1105 18.06 2.09 -3.82
C GLU A 1105 17.90 0.57 -4.01
N GLY A 1106 17.78 -0.21 -2.92
CA GLY A 1106 17.77 -1.67 -2.97
C GLY A 1106 19.15 -2.28 -3.22
N ILE A 1107 19.20 -3.59 -3.43
CA ILE A 1107 20.42 -4.34 -3.77
C ILE A 1107 20.10 -5.27 -4.95
N PRO A 1108 20.77 -5.13 -6.12
CA PRO A 1108 20.57 -6.04 -7.24
C PRO A 1108 21.03 -7.45 -6.88
N SER A 1109 20.50 -8.46 -7.56
CA SER A 1109 20.93 -9.85 -7.33
C SER A 1109 22.39 -10.02 -7.77
N VAL A 1110 23.27 -10.30 -6.81
CA VAL A 1110 24.69 -10.60 -7.03
C VAL A 1110 25.02 -12.07 -6.81
N ILE A 1111 24.07 -12.86 -6.30
CA ILE A 1111 24.23 -14.30 -6.04
C ILE A 1111 23.31 -15.08 -6.99
N PRO A 1112 23.85 -15.95 -7.85
CA PRO A 1112 23.04 -16.82 -8.71
C PRO A 1112 21.97 -17.57 -7.92
N GLY A 1113 20.72 -17.54 -8.39
CA GLY A 1113 19.58 -18.22 -7.74
C GLY A 1113 18.86 -17.43 -6.64
N HIS A 1114 19.24 -16.18 -6.35
CA HIS A 1114 18.66 -15.38 -5.27
C HIS A 1114 17.98 -14.11 -5.78
N GLY A 1115 16.89 -13.68 -5.12
CA GLY A 1115 16.15 -12.46 -5.45
C GLY A 1115 16.93 -11.17 -5.16
N ALA A 1116 16.56 -10.08 -5.81
CA ALA A 1116 17.07 -8.74 -5.51
C ALA A 1116 16.32 -8.14 -4.30
N MET A 1117 17.01 -7.34 -3.49
CA MET A 1117 16.33 -6.51 -2.49
C MET A 1117 15.70 -5.30 -3.20
N PRO A 1118 14.38 -5.08 -3.10
CA PRO A 1118 13.73 -3.92 -3.70
C PRO A 1118 14.17 -2.62 -3.03
N GLY A 1119 14.20 -1.53 -3.79
CA GLY A 1119 14.35 -0.17 -3.25
C GLY A 1119 13.01 0.39 -2.79
N PHE A 1120 13.00 1.08 -1.65
CA PHE A 1120 11.82 1.69 -1.04
C PHE A 1120 11.79 3.21 -1.21
N GLY A 1121 12.70 3.78 -2.00
CA GLY A 1121 12.77 5.23 -2.26
C GLY A 1121 11.48 5.82 -2.81
N ASP A 1122 10.74 5.06 -3.62
CA ASP A 1122 9.47 5.53 -4.21
C ASP A 1122 8.24 5.10 -3.41
N SER A 1123 8.39 4.18 -2.45
CA SER A 1123 7.29 3.60 -1.67
C SER A 1123 7.13 4.22 -0.29
N LEU A 1124 8.24 4.62 0.35
CA LEU A 1124 8.27 5.17 1.70
C LEU A 1124 8.61 6.66 1.69
N SER A 1125 7.93 7.42 2.54
CA SER A 1125 8.24 8.83 2.78
C SER A 1125 9.53 9.03 3.58
N ASP A 1126 10.01 10.27 3.68
CA ASP A 1126 11.24 10.56 4.43
C ASP A 1126 11.11 10.22 5.91
N ARG A 1127 9.96 10.57 6.49
CA ARG A 1127 9.63 10.25 7.88
C ARG A 1127 9.56 8.74 8.12
N GLN A 1128 8.99 7.99 7.17
CA GLN A 1128 8.90 6.53 7.27
C GLN A 1128 10.27 5.85 7.17
N VAL A 1129 11.14 6.29 6.25
CA VAL A 1129 12.51 5.77 6.15
C VAL A 1129 13.34 6.12 7.39
N GLU A 1130 13.17 7.33 7.96
CA GLU A 1130 13.80 7.72 9.21
C GLU A 1130 13.35 6.83 10.39
N ALA A 1131 12.04 6.62 10.54
CA ALA A 1131 11.47 5.75 11.57
C ALA A 1131 11.95 4.29 11.43
N LEU A 1132 11.95 3.76 10.19
CA LEU A 1132 12.43 2.41 9.88
C LEU A 1132 13.92 2.26 10.21
N ALA A 1133 14.77 3.19 9.77
CA ALA A 1133 16.21 3.14 10.02
C ALA A 1133 16.53 3.25 11.53
N ALA A 1134 15.82 4.10 12.27
CA ALA A 1134 15.96 4.20 13.72
C ALA A 1134 15.54 2.90 14.43
N HIS A 1135 14.45 2.27 14.01
CA HIS A 1135 14.00 0.97 14.53
C HIS A 1135 15.03 -0.13 14.26
N LEU A 1136 15.51 -0.25 13.01
CA LEU A 1136 16.50 -1.25 12.63
C LEU A 1136 17.79 -1.10 13.45
N ARG A 1137 18.32 0.13 13.58
CA ARG A 1137 19.51 0.43 14.37
C ARG A 1137 19.34 -0.01 15.81
N GLY A 1138 18.22 0.34 16.42
CA GLY A 1138 18.02 0.01 17.81
C GLY A 1138 17.79 -1.48 18.04
N ARG A 1139 16.99 -2.15 17.20
CA ARG A 1139 16.68 -3.58 17.33
C ARG A 1139 17.89 -4.47 17.08
N PHE A 1140 18.63 -4.18 16.02
CA PHE A 1140 19.70 -5.05 15.52
C PHE A 1140 21.12 -4.58 15.88
N ALA A 1141 21.26 -3.37 16.44
CA ALA A 1141 22.52 -2.87 17.00
C ALA A 1141 22.32 -2.11 18.33
N PRO A 1142 21.67 -2.72 19.35
CA PRO A 1142 21.27 -2.04 20.60
C PRO A 1142 22.46 -1.49 21.41
N GLY A 1143 23.67 -2.03 21.22
CA GLY A 1143 24.89 -1.54 21.85
C GLY A 1143 25.43 -0.23 21.25
N ARG A 1144 24.79 0.30 20.20
CA ARG A 1144 25.23 1.51 19.51
C ARG A 1144 24.29 2.69 19.77
N PRO A 1145 24.83 3.93 19.86
CA PRO A 1145 23.99 5.11 19.98
C PRO A 1145 23.14 5.32 18.72
N ALA A 1146 21.98 5.95 18.91
CA ALA A 1146 21.15 6.45 17.81
C ALA A 1146 21.93 7.45 16.96
N TRP A 1147 21.72 7.41 15.64
CA TRP A 1147 22.34 8.37 14.72
C TRP A 1147 21.84 9.79 14.97
N GLN A 1148 22.71 10.77 14.74
CA GLN A 1148 22.39 12.19 14.86
C GLN A 1148 21.94 12.72 13.48
N ASP A 1149 20.90 13.55 13.45
CA ASP A 1149 20.39 14.21 12.23
C ASP A 1149 20.06 13.24 11.07
N LEU A 1150 19.36 12.16 11.40
CA LEU A 1150 18.99 11.11 10.44
C LEU A 1150 18.16 11.68 9.26
N GLY A 1151 17.12 12.46 9.57
CA GLY A 1151 16.30 13.14 8.54
C GLY A 1151 17.08 14.14 7.68
N GLY A 1152 18.05 14.88 8.23
CA GLY A 1152 18.92 15.77 7.46
C GLY A 1152 19.79 15.00 6.47
N ARG A 1153 20.34 13.85 6.89
CA ARG A 1153 21.13 13.00 6.02
C ARG A 1153 20.30 12.36 4.91
N LEU A 1154 19.10 11.88 5.23
CA LEU A 1154 18.18 11.30 4.25
C LEU A 1154 17.82 12.28 3.12
N ARG A 1155 17.44 13.51 3.47
CA ARG A 1155 17.14 14.55 2.47
C ARG A 1155 18.32 14.83 1.54
N HIS A 1156 19.54 14.86 2.09
CA HIS A 1156 20.75 15.02 1.29
C HIS A 1156 20.97 13.86 0.31
N LEU A 1157 20.74 12.62 0.75
CA LEU A 1157 20.86 11.44 -0.12
C LEU A 1157 19.84 11.46 -1.25
N ARG A 1158 18.56 11.77 -0.97
CA ARG A 1158 17.52 11.88 -2.01
C ARG A 1158 17.79 13.01 -3.01
N ALA A 1159 18.33 14.13 -2.54
CA ALA A 1159 18.69 15.25 -3.43
C ALA A 1159 19.88 14.92 -4.35
N THR A 1160 20.73 13.95 -3.99
CA THR A 1160 21.92 13.55 -4.75
C THR A 1160 21.72 12.28 -5.57
N ALA A 1161 20.61 11.57 -5.39
CA ALA A 1161 20.24 10.36 -6.14
C ALA A 1161 19.46 10.63 -7.43
N ARG A 1162 19.05 11.89 -7.70
CA ARG A 1162 18.29 12.30 -8.89
C ARG A 1162 19.16 12.91 -9.98
#